data_AF-A0A8S0UXU2-F1
#
_entry.id   AF-A0A8S0UXU2-F1
#
_cell.length_a   1.000
_cell.length_b   1.000
_cell.length_c   1.000
_cell.angle_alpha   90.00
_cell.angle_beta   90.00
_cell.angle_gamma   90.00
#
_symmetry.space_group_name_H-M   'P 1'
#
loop_
_entity.id
_entity.type
_entity.pdbx_description
1 polymer ?
#
loop_
_entity_poly.entity_id
_entity_poly.type
_entity_poly.pdbx_seq_one_letter_code
_entity_poly.pdbx_strand_id
1 'polypeptide(L)'
;MRKRTSSSDLELWGVRSWDRLAKMRNIRNICSFLIVMLLGLLVLGKAEIYIATVEGEPVISYKGGVDDFLATAVESDSNEKIDVTSELVTSYAHHLEKKHDMLLGMLFERGTYRKLYSYRHLINGFAVHISPEQAEILRRAPGVKSVERDWKVRRLTTHTPQFLGLPTGVWPTGGGFDRAGEDIVIGFVDSGIYPHHPSFSSHNTEPYGPVPKYRGTCEIDPNTKKDYCNGKIIGAQHFAKAAKMAGAFNAEIDFDSPLDGDGHGSHIAAIAAGNNGIPVRMHGFEFGRASGMAPRARIAVYKALYRLFGGFVADVVAAIDQAVHDGVDILNLSVGPNSPPATTKTTFLNPFDATLLSAVKAGVFVAQAAGNGGPFPKTLLSYSPWIASVGAAVDDRRYKNHLTLGNGKILAGLGLSPATHANRTFTLVAANDVMLDSSVARYSPADCQKPEVLNKNLVAGNILLCGYSFNFVIGTASIKKVSQTAKSLGAIGFVLAVENASPGTKFDPVPVGIPGILISDVSKSTELIDYYNISTPRDWTGRVKSFKAVGSIGDGLKPILHKSAPQVALFSARGPNIKDYSFQDADLLKPDILAPGSLIWAAWAPNGTDEANYVGEGFAMISGTSMAAPHIAGIAALVKQKHPHWSPAAIKSALMTTSTTLDRAERPLQAQIYSGSDTVALVPATPFDCGSGHVSPRAALDPGLVFDAGYEDYLGFLCTTPGIDAQEIKNHMNSPCNYTLGHPSNLNTPSIAISHLVGTKTVTRTVTNVAQEETYVITARMAPAVAIETSPPAMTLRPGASREFSVTLTVRSVTRSYSFGEVLLKGSRGHKVRIPVVAMGYNR
;
A
#
# COMPACT_ATOMS: atom_id res chain seq x y z
N MET A 1 43.23 -65.86 2.92
CA MET A 1 43.22 -67.30 2.55
C MET A 1 41.79 -67.67 2.18
N ARG A 2 41.49 -68.36 1.06
CA ARG A 2 41.19 -69.83 0.97
C ARG A 2 40.35 -70.33 2.17
N LYS A 3 39.21 -71.03 2.01
CA LYS A 3 38.53 -71.77 0.90
C LYS A 3 36.99 -71.81 1.22
N ARG A 4 36.02 -72.34 0.45
CA ARG A 4 35.95 -73.33 -0.66
C ARG A 4 34.58 -73.23 -1.40
N THR A 5 34.55 -73.45 -2.73
CA THR A 5 33.59 -74.25 -3.59
C THR A 5 32.08 -74.32 -3.29
N SER A 6 31.13 -74.38 -4.24
CA SER A 6 31.07 -74.52 -5.74
C SER A 6 29.60 -74.21 -6.18
N SER A 7 29.09 -74.26 -7.43
CA SER A 7 29.48 -74.76 -8.78
C SER A 7 29.11 -73.72 -9.89
N SER A 8 29.14 -73.84 -11.23
CA SER A 8 29.19 -74.96 -12.23
C SER A 8 27.82 -75.66 -12.51
N ASP A 9 27.30 -75.90 -13.74
CA ASP A 9 27.68 -75.53 -15.15
C ASP A 9 26.39 -75.09 -15.97
N LEU A 10 25.99 -75.41 -17.23
CA LEU A 10 26.43 -76.30 -18.33
C LEU A 10 25.73 -75.99 -19.72
N GLU A 11 26.48 -75.57 -20.76
CA GLU A 11 26.36 -75.91 -22.23
C GLU A 11 25.04 -75.67 -23.07
N LEU A 12 24.93 -75.73 -24.45
CA LEU A 12 25.82 -75.52 -25.64
C LEU A 12 25.01 -75.39 -27.00
N TRP A 13 25.66 -74.87 -28.05
CA TRP A 13 25.41 -75.04 -29.53
C TRP A 13 24.14 -74.40 -30.16
N GLY A 14 24.04 -74.16 -31.50
CA GLY A 14 24.92 -74.51 -32.64
C GLY A 14 24.78 -73.57 -33.86
N VAL A 15 25.38 -73.92 -35.03
CA VAL A 15 25.73 -72.96 -36.12
C VAL A 15 25.61 -73.56 -37.55
N ARG A 16 25.00 -72.84 -38.53
CA ARG A 16 25.53 -72.59 -39.93
C ARG A 16 24.53 -72.03 -40.97
N SER A 17 25.05 -71.14 -41.85
CA SER A 17 24.56 -70.79 -43.22
C SER A 17 23.14 -70.18 -43.36
N TRP A 18 22.77 -69.43 -44.40
CA TRP A 18 23.28 -69.33 -45.79
C TRP A 18 23.59 -67.90 -46.29
N ASP A 19 24.62 -67.84 -47.14
CA ASP A 19 24.87 -67.00 -48.33
C ASP A 19 24.79 -65.47 -48.42
N ARG A 20 25.63 -64.98 -49.36
CA ARG A 20 26.04 -63.60 -49.55
C ARG A 20 25.41 -63.03 -50.83
N LEU A 21 24.32 -62.25 -50.73
CA LEU A 21 23.76 -61.57 -51.92
C LEU A 21 23.20 -60.15 -51.70
N ALA A 22 23.45 -59.52 -50.54
CA ALA A 22 22.87 -58.22 -50.18
C ALA A 22 23.86 -57.04 -50.04
N LYS A 23 25.18 -57.25 -50.19
CA LYS A 23 26.21 -56.30 -49.71
C LYS A 23 26.51 -55.07 -50.60
N MET A 24 25.69 -54.78 -51.61
CA MET A 24 25.77 -53.53 -52.41
C MET A 24 24.51 -52.66 -52.40
N ARG A 25 23.48 -53.00 -51.61
CA ARG A 25 22.23 -52.20 -51.53
C ARG A 25 22.12 -51.29 -50.30
N ASN A 26 23.04 -51.41 -49.34
CA ASN A 26 22.89 -50.77 -48.02
C ASN A 26 23.55 -49.39 -47.83
N ILE A 27 24.52 -48.98 -48.66
CA ILE A 27 25.20 -47.69 -48.47
C ILE A 27 24.32 -46.51 -48.88
N ARG A 28 23.55 -46.63 -49.97
CA ARG A 28 22.61 -45.57 -50.39
C ARG A 28 21.45 -45.39 -49.41
N ASN A 29 21.01 -46.48 -48.77
CA ASN A 29 19.92 -46.44 -47.79
C ASN A 29 20.33 -45.77 -46.47
N ILE A 30 21.58 -45.91 -46.01
CA ILE A 30 22.01 -45.30 -44.73
C ILE A 30 22.02 -43.76 -44.81
N CYS A 31 22.51 -43.17 -45.90
CA CYS A 31 22.41 -41.72 -46.10
C CYS A 31 20.96 -41.25 -46.21
N SER A 32 20.09 -41.98 -46.92
CA SER A 32 18.65 -41.66 -46.94
C SER A 32 17.99 -41.79 -45.56
N PHE A 33 18.37 -42.78 -44.74
CA PHE A 33 17.81 -42.94 -43.38
C PHE A 33 18.28 -41.86 -42.42
N LEU A 34 19.54 -41.40 -42.49
CA LEU A 34 19.98 -40.25 -41.72
C LEU A 34 19.27 -38.96 -42.17
N ILE A 35 19.11 -38.72 -43.47
CA ILE A 35 18.38 -37.54 -43.97
C ILE A 35 16.90 -37.60 -43.54
N VAL A 36 16.25 -38.77 -43.58
CA VAL A 36 14.87 -38.94 -43.11
C VAL A 36 14.76 -38.83 -41.58
N MET A 37 15.75 -39.26 -40.79
CA MET A 37 15.76 -39.00 -39.34
C MET A 37 16.05 -37.54 -38.98
N LEU A 38 16.89 -36.83 -39.74
CA LEU A 38 17.11 -35.39 -39.52
C LEU A 38 15.92 -34.52 -39.98
N LEU A 39 15.17 -34.91 -41.03
CA LEU A 39 13.88 -34.28 -41.33
C LEU A 39 12.75 -34.75 -40.40
N GLY A 40 12.84 -35.95 -39.82
CA GLY A 40 11.92 -36.46 -38.80
C GLY A 40 11.99 -35.73 -37.45
N LEU A 41 12.97 -34.83 -37.29
CA LEU A 41 13.09 -33.88 -36.17
C LEU A 41 12.47 -32.50 -36.47
N LEU A 42 11.58 -32.42 -37.48
CA LEU A 42 10.67 -31.28 -37.67
C LEU A 42 9.66 -31.18 -36.52
N VAL A 43 10.07 -30.46 -35.47
CA VAL A 43 9.26 -29.70 -34.51
C VAL A 43 7.85 -30.26 -34.27
N LEU A 44 7.76 -31.37 -33.54
CA LEU A 44 6.55 -31.70 -32.78
C LEU A 44 6.50 -30.77 -31.56
N GLY A 45 5.98 -29.55 -31.77
CA GLY A 45 5.77 -28.57 -30.72
C GLY A 45 4.89 -29.16 -29.61
N LYS A 46 5.39 -29.15 -28.36
CA LYS A 46 4.59 -29.58 -27.21
C LYS A 46 3.32 -28.73 -27.16
N ALA A 47 2.15 -29.36 -27.20
CA ALA A 47 0.88 -28.64 -27.19
C ALA A 47 0.80 -27.68 -25.98
N GLU A 48 0.51 -26.42 -26.26
CA GLU A 48 0.39 -25.32 -25.30
C GLU A 48 -1.09 -24.89 -25.18
N ILE A 49 -1.39 -24.09 -24.16
CA ILE A 49 -2.75 -23.56 -23.97
C ILE A 49 -2.85 -22.20 -24.67
N TYR A 50 -3.89 -22.01 -25.45
CA TYR A 50 -4.21 -20.77 -26.14
C TYR A 50 -5.61 -20.29 -25.79
N ILE A 51 -5.79 -18.97 -25.77
CA ILE A 51 -7.06 -18.26 -25.61
C ILE A 51 -7.37 -17.62 -26.96
N ALA A 52 -8.50 -18.00 -27.56
CA ALA A 52 -8.99 -17.41 -28.80
C ALA A 52 -10.23 -16.54 -28.52
N THR A 53 -10.33 -15.39 -29.18
CA THR A 53 -11.55 -14.56 -29.21
C THR A 53 -12.15 -14.53 -30.60
N VAL A 54 -13.48 -14.46 -30.70
CA VAL A 54 -14.21 -14.66 -31.96
C VAL A 54 -15.24 -13.55 -32.25
N GLU A 55 -15.78 -13.56 -33.46
CA GLU A 55 -16.81 -12.65 -33.94
C GLU A 55 -18.21 -12.93 -33.36
N GLY A 56 -19.04 -11.88 -33.34
CA GLY A 56 -20.24 -11.81 -32.49
C GLY A 56 -19.98 -11.12 -31.14
N GLU A 57 -21.05 -10.61 -30.52
CA GLU A 57 -21.03 -9.96 -29.20
C GLU A 57 -21.18 -11.01 -28.07
N PRO A 58 -20.52 -10.85 -26.91
CA PRO A 58 -20.83 -11.65 -25.73
C PRO A 58 -22.17 -11.25 -25.11
N VAL A 59 -22.78 -12.16 -24.33
CA VAL A 59 -24.10 -11.96 -23.69
C VAL A 59 -24.26 -10.58 -23.03
N ILE A 60 -23.25 -10.10 -22.29
CA ILE A 60 -23.34 -8.83 -21.53
C ILE A 60 -23.52 -7.58 -22.42
N SER A 61 -23.18 -7.68 -23.71
CA SER A 61 -23.24 -6.55 -24.65
C SER A 61 -24.03 -6.87 -25.93
N TYR A 62 -24.68 -8.02 -26.04
CA TYR A 62 -25.40 -8.41 -27.26
C TYR A 62 -26.71 -7.65 -27.44
N LYS A 63 -26.79 -6.84 -28.51
CA LYS A 63 -27.92 -5.92 -28.77
C LYS A 63 -29.00 -6.47 -29.71
N GLY A 64 -29.00 -7.77 -29.98
CA GLY A 64 -29.88 -8.37 -30.99
C GLY A 64 -29.21 -8.43 -32.37
N GLY A 65 -29.94 -8.91 -33.38
CA GLY A 65 -29.45 -8.99 -34.77
C GLY A 65 -28.86 -10.34 -35.19
N VAL A 66 -29.07 -11.39 -34.39
CA VAL A 66 -28.99 -12.79 -34.85
C VAL A 66 -30.42 -13.35 -34.84
N ASP A 67 -30.81 -14.01 -35.93
CA ASP A 67 -32.11 -14.68 -36.05
C ASP A 67 -32.35 -15.65 -34.89
N ASP A 68 -33.60 -15.74 -34.44
CA ASP A 68 -34.06 -16.50 -33.27
C ASP A 68 -33.48 -16.09 -31.89
N PHE A 69 -32.66 -15.03 -31.77
CA PHE A 69 -32.09 -14.57 -30.48
C PHE A 69 -32.34 -13.08 -30.19
N LEU A 70 -33.23 -12.80 -29.25
CA LEU A 70 -33.47 -11.45 -28.69
C LEU A 70 -32.23 -10.90 -27.97
N ALA A 71 -32.14 -9.57 -27.88
CA ALA A 71 -31.06 -8.87 -27.19
C ALA A 71 -30.92 -9.29 -25.71
N THR A 72 -29.69 -9.35 -25.21
CA THR A 72 -29.39 -9.67 -23.80
C THR A 72 -28.57 -8.58 -23.08
N ALA A 73 -28.18 -7.52 -23.79
CA ALA A 73 -27.59 -6.32 -23.19
C ALA A 73 -28.62 -5.54 -22.36
N VAL A 74 -28.20 -5.05 -21.20
CA VAL A 74 -28.96 -4.08 -20.38
C VAL A 74 -28.42 -2.68 -20.66
N GLU A 75 -29.28 -1.66 -20.68
CA GLU A 75 -28.85 -0.27 -20.90
C GLU A 75 -28.02 0.28 -19.74
N SER A 76 -26.98 1.05 -20.05
CA SER A 76 -25.96 1.53 -19.11
C SER A 76 -26.51 2.34 -17.92
N ASP A 77 -27.67 2.98 -18.12
CA ASP A 77 -28.26 3.96 -17.21
C ASP A 77 -29.46 3.40 -16.44
N SER A 78 -29.81 2.12 -16.63
CA SER A 78 -30.86 1.43 -15.89
C SER A 78 -30.32 0.83 -14.58
N ASN A 79 -31.17 0.69 -13.56
CA ASN A 79 -30.83 -0.01 -12.30
C ASN A 79 -30.97 -1.54 -12.40
N GLU A 80 -31.27 -2.07 -13.57
CA GLU A 80 -31.50 -3.49 -13.77
C GLU A 80 -30.18 -4.27 -13.82
N LYS A 81 -30.26 -5.56 -13.48
CA LYS A 81 -29.12 -6.48 -13.54
C LYS A 81 -29.50 -7.61 -14.47
N ILE A 82 -28.57 -7.97 -15.36
CA ILE A 82 -28.76 -9.08 -16.29
C ILE A 82 -29.09 -10.38 -15.53
N ASP A 83 -30.25 -10.96 -15.80
CA ASP A 83 -30.62 -12.26 -15.25
C ASP A 83 -29.91 -13.36 -16.05
N VAL A 84 -28.80 -13.83 -15.47
CA VAL A 84 -27.97 -14.92 -16.01
C VAL A 84 -28.67 -16.29 -16.03
N THR A 85 -29.86 -16.41 -15.43
CA THR A 85 -30.68 -17.63 -15.43
C THR A 85 -31.83 -17.60 -16.44
N SER A 86 -32.12 -16.44 -17.04
CA SER A 86 -33.19 -16.27 -18.03
C SER A 86 -33.01 -17.13 -19.29
N GLU A 87 -34.12 -17.55 -19.90
CA GLU A 87 -34.12 -18.35 -21.14
C GLU A 87 -33.42 -17.63 -22.30
N LEU A 88 -33.57 -16.30 -22.39
CA LEU A 88 -32.89 -15.46 -23.39
C LEU A 88 -31.36 -15.49 -23.22
N VAL A 89 -30.87 -15.31 -21.98
CA VAL A 89 -29.42 -15.35 -21.71
C VAL A 89 -28.86 -16.75 -21.91
N THR A 90 -29.54 -17.80 -21.40
CA THR A 90 -29.06 -19.18 -21.46
C THR A 90 -29.06 -19.76 -22.89
N SER A 91 -30.07 -19.42 -23.71
CA SER A 91 -30.14 -19.84 -25.12
C SER A 91 -29.04 -19.17 -25.97
N TYR A 92 -28.86 -17.84 -25.88
CA TYR A 92 -27.78 -17.15 -26.59
C TYR A 92 -26.39 -17.59 -26.11
N ALA A 93 -26.23 -17.79 -24.79
CA ALA A 93 -25.04 -18.38 -24.18
C ALA A 93 -24.69 -19.78 -24.73
N HIS A 94 -25.69 -20.59 -25.10
CA HIS A 94 -25.51 -21.90 -25.70
C HIS A 94 -25.24 -21.84 -27.21
N HIS A 95 -25.81 -20.84 -27.91
CA HIS A 95 -25.50 -20.54 -29.32
C HIS A 95 -24.03 -20.15 -29.54
N LEU A 96 -23.48 -19.25 -28.72
CA LEU A 96 -22.06 -18.90 -28.78
C LEU A 96 -21.16 -20.12 -28.54
N GLU A 97 -21.50 -20.96 -27.55
CA GLU A 97 -20.76 -22.20 -27.28
C GLU A 97 -20.80 -23.18 -28.45
N LYS A 98 -21.96 -23.37 -29.10
CA LYS A 98 -22.08 -24.17 -30.33
C LYS A 98 -21.19 -23.62 -31.46
N LYS A 99 -21.12 -22.30 -31.64
CA LYS A 99 -20.22 -21.68 -32.63
C LYS A 99 -18.74 -21.98 -32.35
N HIS A 100 -18.31 -22.00 -31.07
CA HIS A 100 -16.94 -22.39 -30.72
C HIS A 100 -16.63 -23.85 -31.08
N ASP A 101 -17.55 -24.77 -30.80
CA ASP A 101 -17.38 -26.20 -31.09
C ASP A 101 -17.44 -26.50 -32.58
N MET A 102 -18.29 -25.78 -33.34
CA MET A 102 -18.30 -25.83 -34.81
C MET A 102 -16.97 -25.33 -35.40
N LEU A 103 -16.47 -24.18 -34.95
CA LEU A 103 -15.21 -23.63 -35.45
C LEU A 103 -14.02 -24.58 -35.19
N LEU A 104 -13.89 -25.09 -33.97
CA LEU A 104 -12.84 -26.06 -33.64
C LEU A 104 -13.00 -27.38 -34.43
N GLY A 105 -14.22 -27.88 -34.59
CA GLY A 105 -14.51 -29.10 -35.33
C GLY A 105 -14.39 -29.00 -36.86
N MET A 106 -14.40 -27.78 -37.42
CA MET A 106 -14.09 -27.52 -38.83
C MET A 106 -12.59 -27.41 -39.09
N LEU A 107 -11.81 -26.93 -38.11
CA LEU A 107 -10.37 -26.66 -38.27
C LEU A 107 -9.48 -27.85 -37.89
N PHE A 108 -9.91 -28.70 -36.94
CA PHE A 108 -9.06 -29.72 -36.32
C PHE A 108 -9.78 -31.07 -36.16
N GLU A 109 -9.04 -32.16 -36.40
CA GLU A 109 -9.56 -33.51 -36.20
C GLU A 109 -9.82 -33.80 -34.71
N ARG A 110 -10.89 -34.56 -34.43
CA ARG A 110 -11.26 -34.93 -33.05
C ARG A 110 -10.13 -35.73 -32.38
N GLY A 111 -9.62 -35.19 -31.27
CA GLY A 111 -8.49 -35.75 -30.52
C GLY A 111 -7.16 -35.04 -30.76
N THR A 112 -7.03 -34.23 -31.83
CA THR A 112 -5.85 -33.39 -32.06
C THR A 112 -5.89 -32.06 -31.30
N TYR A 113 -7.01 -31.74 -30.66
CA TYR A 113 -7.22 -30.56 -29.83
C TYR A 113 -8.06 -30.91 -28.59
N ARG A 114 -8.01 -30.07 -27.55
CA ARG A 114 -8.93 -30.15 -26.40
C ARG A 114 -9.43 -28.76 -26.01
N LYS A 115 -10.72 -28.47 -26.23
CA LYS A 115 -11.38 -27.29 -25.66
C LYS A 115 -11.36 -27.42 -24.12
N LEU A 116 -10.93 -26.36 -23.44
CA LEU A 116 -10.85 -26.27 -21.98
C LEU A 116 -12.05 -25.51 -21.41
N TYR A 117 -12.38 -24.36 -22.00
CA TYR A 117 -13.45 -23.47 -21.55
C TYR A 117 -14.10 -22.74 -22.74
N SER A 118 -15.42 -22.52 -22.71
CA SER A 118 -16.11 -21.53 -23.55
C SER A 118 -16.37 -20.25 -22.75
N TYR A 119 -15.91 -19.11 -23.26
CA TYR A 119 -16.23 -17.78 -22.76
C TYR A 119 -17.40 -17.20 -23.57
N ARG A 120 -18.53 -16.98 -22.88
CA ARG A 120 -19.80 -16.57 -23.50
C ARG A 120 -20.36 -15.26 -22.94
N HIS A 121 -20.06 -14.95 -21.68
CA HIS A 121 -20.74 -13.88 -20.94
C HIS A 121 -20.07 -12.51 -21.03
N LEU A 122 -18.75 -12.44 -20.82
CA LEU A 122 -17.99 -11.18 -20.72
C LEU A 122 -17.09 -10.92 -21.94
N ILE A 123 -16.60 -12.00 -22.55
CA ILE A 123 -15.92 -12.03 -23.85
C ILE A 123 -16.47 -13.23 -24.61
N ASN A 124 -16.41 -13.17 -25.94
CA ASN A 124 -16.85 -14.22 -26.85
C ASN A 124 -15.60 -14.95 -27.38
N GLY A 125 -15.44 -16.23 -27.05
CA GLY A 125 -14.22 -16.98 -27.32
C GLY A 125 -14.06 -18.25 -26.49
N PHE A 126 -12.87 -18.85 -26.49
CA PHE A 126 -12.60 -20.09 -25.78
C PHE A 126 -11.11 -20.26 -25.42
N ALA A 127 -10.83 -21.13 -24.45
CA ALA A 127 -9.49 -21.65 -24.21
C ALA A 127 -9.37 -23.07 -24.77
N VAL A 128 -8.25 -23.38 -25.42
CA VAL A 128 -7.99 -24.66 -26.08
C VAL A 128 -6.53 -25.08 -25.89
N HIS A 129 -6.30 -26.40 -25.78
CA HIS A 129 -4.98 -27.03 -25.77
C HIS A 129 -4.69 -27.60 -27.17
N ILE A 130 -3.65 -27.07 -27.84
CA ILE A 130 -3.27 -27.32 -29.25
C ILE A 130 -1.76 -27.11 -29.46
N SER A 131 -1.22 -27.57 -30.58
CA SER A 131 0.15 -27.27 -31.00
C SER A 131 0.30 -25.80 -31.48
N PRO A 132 1.54 -25.24 -31.52
CA PRO A 132 1.79 -23.91 -32.06
C PRO A 132 1.37 -23.74 -33.53
N GLU A 133 1.48 -24.81 -34.32
CA GLU A 133 1.12 -24.83 -35.74
C GLU A 133 -0.41 -24.78 -35.91
N GLN A 134 -1.14 -25.53 -35.08
CA GLN A 134 -2.60 -25.42 -34.97
C GLN A 134 -3.04 -24.03 -34.48
N ALA A 135 -2.30 -23.40 -33.58
CA ALA A 135 -2.63 -22.05 -33.11
C ALA A 135 -2.51 -20.98 -34.22
N GLU A 136 -1.55 -21.13 -35.13
CA GLU A 136 -1.42 -20.25 -36.30
C GLU A 136 -2.48 -20.55 -37.38
N ILE A 137 -2.91 -21.80 -37.53
CA ILE A 137 -4.11 -22.15 -38.34
C ILE A 137 -5.35 -21.47 -37.75
N LEU A 138 -5.57 -21.58 -36.44
CA LEU A 138 -6.70 -20.95 -35.75
C LEU A 138 -6.68 -19.43 -35.88
N ARG A 139 -5.49 -18.80 -35.80
CA ARG A 139 -5.32 -17.34 -35.96
C ARG A 139 -5.73 -16.83 -37.35
N ARG A 140 -5.70 -17.68 -38.37
CA ARG A 140 -6.07 -17.35 -39.76
C ARG A 140 -7.50 -17.77 -40.12
N ALA A 141 -8.24 -18.38 -39.19
CA ALA A 141 -9.59 -18.86 -39.46
C ALA A 141 -10.61 -17.71 -39.53
N PRO A 142 -11.55 -17.70 -40.49
CA PRO A 142 -12.64 -16.74 -40.53
C PRO A 142 -13.43 -16.72 -39.21
N GLY A 143 -13.76 -15.52 -38.73
CA GLY A 143 -14.46 -15.33 -37.45
C GLY A 143 -13.56 -15.33 -36.20
N VAL A 144 -12.24 -15.48 -36.33
CA VAL A 144 -11.29 -15.36 -35.19
C VAL A 144 -10.69 -13.95 -35.15
N LYS A 145 -10.83 -13.28 -33.99
CA LYS A 145 -10.29 -11.93 -33.76
C LYS A 145 -8.88 -11.93 -33.18
N SER A 146 -8.56 -12.91 -32.33
CA SER A 146 -7.21 -13.09 -31.77
C SER A 146 -6.99 -14.54 -31.32
N VAL A 147 -5.73 -14.95 -31.27
CA VAL A 147 -5.26 -16.18 -30.64
C VAL A 147 -3.98 -15.86 -29.88
N GLU A 148 -4.09 -15.85 -28.55
CA GLU A 148 -3.00 -15.57 -27.62
C GLU A 148 -2.61 -16.82 -26.86
N ARG A 149 -1.33 -16.96 -26.51
CA ARG A 149 -0.89 -18.07 -25.65
C ARG A 149 -1.15 -17.74 -24.18
N ASP A 150 -1.69 -18.69 -23.44
CA ASP A 150 -1.90 -18.57 -21.99
C ASP A 150 -0.58 -18.32 -21.23
N TRP A 151 -0.67 -17.60 -20.12
CA TRP A 151 0.47 -17.20 -19.30
C TRP A 151 0.25 -17.44 -17.81
N LYS A 152 1.31 -17.92 -17.14
CA LYS A 152 1.27 -18.23 -15.70
C LYS A 152 1.14 -16.97 -14.85
N VAL A 153 -0.09 -16.63 -14.46
CA VAL A 153 -0.36 -15.60 -13.43
C VAL A 153 0.20 -16.03 -12.07
N ARG A 154 0.71 -15.06 -11.31
CA ARG A 154 1.20 -15.24 -9.92
C ARG A 154 0.30 -14.46 -8.96
N ARG A 155 0.26 -14.89 -7.69
CA ARG A 155 -0.37 -14.10 -6.62
C ARG A 155 0.46 -12.83 -6.38
N LEU A 156 -0.14 -11.67 -6.59
CA LEU A 156 0.43 -10.36 -6.26
C LEU A 156 -0.09 -9.95 -4.88
N THR A 157 0.75 -10.09 -3.88
CA THR A 157 0.54 -9.61 -2.50
C THR A 157 1.88 -9.13 -1.96
N THR A 158 1.84 -8.12 -1.08
CA THR A 158 2.67 -6.91 -1.26
C THR A 158 2.53 -6.32 -2.68
N HIS A 159 2.17 -5.04 -2.71
CA HIS A 159 1.35 -4.53 -3.81
C HIS A 159 1.54 -3.04 -4.07
N THR A 160 1.99 -2.26 -3.09
CA THR A 160 2.13 -0.81 -3.28
C THR A 160 3.15 -0.42 -4.36
N PRO A 161 4.28 -1.13 -4.59
CA PRO A 161 5.11 -0.89 -5.77
C PRO A 161 4.34 -1.10 -7.09
N GLN A 162 3.52 -2.15 -7.18
CA GLN A 162 2.72 -2.50 -8.36
C GLN A 162 1.56 -1.50 -8.59
N PHE A 163 0.87 -1.11 -7.52
CA PHE A 163 -0.17 -0.08 -7.50
C PHE A 163 0.36 1.28 -7.99
N LEU A 164 1.56 1.66 -7.53
CA LEU A 164 2.31 2.85 -7.91
C LEU A 164 3.02 2.72 -9.28
N GLY A 165 2.95 1.55 -9.93
CA GLY A 165 3.57 1.31 -11.24
C GLY A 165 5.10 1.24 -11.25
N LEU A 166 5.76 1.06 -10.10
CA LEU A 166 7.23 1.06 -10.01
C LEU A 166 7.89 -0.04 -10.89
N PRO A 167 7.47 -1.32 -10.86
CA PRO A 167 8.16 -2.39 -11.58
C PRO A 167 8.08 -2.28 -13.11
N THR A 168 7.08 -1.57 -13.64
CA THR A 168 6.81 -1.46 -15.09
C THR A 168 7.10 -0.07 -15.65
N GLY A 169 6.97 0.97 -14.83
CA GLY A 169 7.06 2.37 -15.26
C GLY A 169 8.21 3.17 -14.69
N VAL A 170 8.95 2.66 -13.68
CA VAL A 170 9.98 3.43 -12.96
C VAL A 170 11.29 2.67 -12.85
N TRP A 171 11.32 1.52 -12.16
CA TRP A 171 12.54 0.72 -12.00
C TRP A 171 13.24 0.35 -13.32
N PRO A 172 12.54 0.02 -14.42
CA PRO A 172 13.20 -0.21 -15.71
C PRO A 172 13.98 1.01 -16.24
N THR A 173 13.55 2.23 -15.92
CA THR A 173 14.23 3.47 -16.33
C THR A 173 15.52 3.73 -15.55
N GLY A 174 15.57 3.28 -14.29
CA GLY A 174 16.77 3.26 -13.44
C GLY A 174 17.66 2.03 -13.64
N GLY A 175 17.43 1.24 -14.69
CA GLY A 175 18.24 0.07 -15.01
C GLY A 175 17.89 -1.22 -14.25
N GLY A 176 16.68 -1.32 -13.68
CA GLY A 176 16.14 -2.50 -13.02
C GLY A 176 15.88 -2.30 -11.52
N PHE A 177 15.17 -3.23 -10.89
CA PHE A 177 14.99 -3.20 -9.43
C PHE A 177 16.33 -3.43 -8.70
N ASP A 178 17.25 -4.18 -9.31
CA ASP A 178 18.62 -4.41 -8.83
C ASP A 178 19.54 -3.19 -8.93
N ARG A 179 19.03 -2.02 -9.37
CA ARG A 179 19.68 -0.70 -9.23
C ARG A 179 18.75 0.41 -8.71
N ALA A 180 17.52 0.09 -8.31
CA ALA A 180 16.52 1.11 -7.96
C ALA A 180 16.82 1.80 -6.62
N GLY A 181 17.35 3.03 -6.69
CA GLY A 181 17.82 3.82 -5.56
C GLY A 181 19.28 3.59 -5.17
N GLU A 182 20.08 2.93 -6.01
CA GLU A 182 21.51 2.64 -5.74
C GLU A 182 22.26 3.89 -5.21
N ASP A 183 23.06 3.68 -4.16
CA ASP A 183 23.93 4.67 -3.50
C ASP A 183 23.26 5.97 -3.01
N ILE A 184 21.93 6.02 -2.99
CA ILE A 184 21.16 6.96 -2.19
C ILE A 184 21.01 6.40 -0.77
N VAL A 185 21.31 7.22 0.24
CA VAL A 185 21.23 6.89 1.65
C VAL A 185 19.97 7.50 2.25
N ILE A 186 19.07 6.65 2.75
CA ILE A 186 17.88 7.07 3.50
C ILE A 186 18.17 6.90 4.99
N GLY A 187 18.11 7.99 5.74
CA GLY A 187 18.11 8.04 7.19
C GLY A 187 16.71 7.84 7.76
N PHE A 188 16.60 7.02 8.80
CA PHE A 188 15.36 6.74 9.52
C PHE A 188 15.52 7.14 10.99
N VAL A 189 14.75 8.11 11.45
CA VAL A 189 14.67 8.52 12.86
C VAL A 189 13.39 7.95 13.45
N ASP A 190 13.50 6.82 14.14
CA ASP A 190 12.36 5.96 14.49
C ASP A 190 12.70 5.01 15.68
N SER A 191 12.01 3.87 15.84
CA SER A 191 12.19 2.92 16.94
C SER A 191 13.33 1.89 16.79
N GLY A 192 14.04 1.91 15.65
CA GLY A 192 15.29 1.15 15.43
C GLY A 192 15.27 0.31 14.15
N ILE A 193 16.10 -0.75 14.12
CA ILE A 193 16.11 -1.73 13.03
C ILE A 193 16.32 -3.17 13.55
N TYR A 194 15.65 -4.15 12.94
CA TYR A 194 15.94 -5.57 13.11
C TYR A 194 16.79 -6.09 11.92
N PRO A 195 18.14 -6.04 11.99
CA PRO A 195 19.01 -6.18 10.82
C PRO A 195 19.01 -7.59 10.20
N HIS A 196 18.54 -8.59 10.93
CA HIS A 196 18.46 -9.98 10.47
C HIS A 196 17.21 -10.25 9.62
N HIS A 197 16.31 -9.29 9.43
CA HIS A 197 15.17 -9.47 8.54
C HIS A 197 15.63 -9.60 7.06
N PRO A 198 15.10 -10.56 6.26
CA PRO A 198 15.52 -10.74 4.87
C PRO A 198 15.41 -9.49 3.97
N SER A 199 14.50 -8.55 4.27
CA SER A 199 14.41 -7.23 3.61
C SER A 199 15.65 -6.36 3.72
N PHE A 200 16.56 -6.65 4.66
CA PHE A 200 17.78 -5.88 4.90
C PHE A 200 19.05 -6.70 4.62
N SER A 201 18.93 -7.88 4.02
CA SER A 201 20.08 -8.71 3.64
C SER A 201 20.94 -8.08 2.54
N SER A 202 22.22 -8.43 2.49
CA SER A 202 23.18 -7.93 1.47
C SER A 202 23.63 -9.00 0.46
N HIS A 203 22.98 -10.17 0.45
CA HIS A 203 23.42 -11.36 -0.28
C HIS A 203 22.82 -11.55 -1.70
N ASN A 204 22.12 -10.55 -2.26
CA ASN A 204 21.54 -10.65 -3.60
C ASN A 204 22.55 -10.30 -4.71
N THR A 205 23.10 -11.34 -5.34
CA THR A 205 23.85 -11.38 -6.62
C THR A 205 25.12 -10.53 -6.76
N GLU A 206 25.13 -9.26 -6.38
CA GLU A 206 26.34 -8.43 -6.35
C GLU A 206 26.44 -7.71 -4.98
N PRO A 207 27.60 -7.79 -4.31
CA PRO A 207 27.79 -7.17 -3.01
C PRO A 207 27.73 -5.64 -3.11
N TYR A 208 27.13 -5.02 -2.11
CA TYR A 208 27.06 -3.57 -2.01
C TYR A 208 28.45 -2.92 -1.93
N GLY A 209 28.72 -1.95 -2.81
CA GLY A 209 29.96 -1.17 -2.79
C GLY A 209 30.06 -0.21 -1.59
N PRO A 210 31.23 0.44 -1.39
CA PRO A 210 31.35 1.54 -0.44
C PRO A 210 30.54 2.76 -0.91
N VAL A 211 30.14 3.63 0.03
CA VAL A 211 29.47 4.91 -0.27
C VAL A 211 30.33 6.05 0.29
N PRO A 212 31.32 6.58 -0.47
CA PRO A 212 32.37 7.45 0.08
C PRO A 212 31.91 8.79 0.67
N LYS A 213 30.67 9.19 0.39
CA LYS A 213 30.03 10.39 0.97
C LYS A 213 29.50 10.16 2.40
N TYR A 214 29.15 8.92 2.74
CA TYR A 214 28.55 8.58 4.03
C TYR A 214 29.64 8.33 5.09
N ARG A 215 29.42 8.84 6.30
CA ARG A 215 30.41 8.85 7.39
C ARG A 215 29.89 8.33 8.72
N GLY A 216 28.61 7.95 8.78
CA GLY A 216 27.99 7.48 10.02
C GLY A 216 28.51 6.14 10.49
N THR A 217 28.29 5.88 11.78
CA THR A 217 28.84 4.71 12.47
C THR A 217 27.82 3.58 12.57
N CYS A 218 28.34 2.38 12.76
CA CYS A 218 27.58 1.19 13.12
C CYS A 218 27.96 0.81 14.55
N GLU A 219 27.04 0.98 15.49
CA GLU A 219 27.26 0.53 16.87
C GLU A 219 27.43 -0.99 16.94
N ILE A 220 28.09 -1.46 17.99
CA ILE A 220 28.39 -2.87 18.23
C ILE A 220 27.45 -3.40 19.32
N ASP A 221 26.76 -4.51 19.02
CA ASP A 221 25.92 -5.24 19.97
C ASP A 221 26.74 -5.63 21.22
N PRO A 222 26.35 -5.18 22.43
CA PRO A 222 27.10 -5.44 23.64
C PRO A 222 27.16 -6.93 24.00
N ASN A 223 26.25 -7.76 23.47
CA ASN A 223 26.20 -9.20 23.69
C ASN A 223 26.95 -9.96 22.59
N THR A 224 26.57 -9.78 21.32
CA THR A 224 27.12 -10.60 20.21
C THR A 224 28.44 -10.09 19.64
N LYS A 225 28.87 -8.87 20.02
CA LYS A 225 30.11 -8.22 19.56
C LYS A 225 30.21 -8.03 18.04
N LYS A 226 29.06 -7.99 17.36
CA LYS A 226 28.93 -7.64 15.94
C LYS A 226 28.28 -6.27 15.81
N ASP A 227 28.57 -5.54 14.76
CA ASP A 227 27.83 -4.34 14.43
C ASP A 227 26.47 -4.66 13.79
N TYR A 228 25.56 -3.68 13.81
CA TYR A 228 24.21 -3.80 13.24
C TYR A 228 24.14 -3.61 11.71
N CYS A 229 25.27 -3.45 11.03
CA CYS A 229 25.36 -3.16 9.60
C CYS A 229 25.74 -4.39 8.76
N ASN A 230 25.58 -4.28 7.44
CA ASN A 230 25.87 -5.37 6.50
C ASN A 230 26.10 -4.91 5.04
N GLY A 231 26.19 -3.60 4.78
CA GLY A 231 26.32 -3.00 3.44
C GLY A 231 24.98 -2.58 2.82
N LYS A 232 23.87 -3.21 3.20
CA LYS A 232 22.50 -2.73 2.94
C LYS A 232 22.10 -1.70 4.01
N ILE A 233 22.27 -2.09 5.27
CA ILE A 233 22.39 -1.17 6.40
C ILE A 233 23.86 -0.73 6.45
N ILE A 234 24.09 0.59 6.45
CA ILE A 234 25.44 1.20 6.42
C ILE A 234 25.73 2.11 7.61
N GLY A 235 24.72 2.41 8.44
CA GLY A 235 24.86 3.12 9.71
C GLY A 235 23.72 2.74 10.64
N ALA A 236 24.01 2.62 11.93
CA ALA A 236 23.06 2.21 12.96
C ALA A 236 23.51 2.75 14.32
N GLN A 237 22.76 3.73 14.84
CA GLN A 237 23.04 4.48 16.07
C GLN A 237 21.77 4.66 16.92
N HIS A 238 21.89 4.87 18.23
CA HIS A 238 20.77 5.12 19.14
C HIS A 238 20.94 6.35 20.04
N PHE A 239 19.80 6.93 20.42
CA PHE A 239 19.67 8.18 21.16
C PHE A 239 18.65 7.95 22.28
N ALA A 240 19.12 8.05 23.53
CA ALA A 240 18.34 7.79 24.75
C ALA A 240 18.82 8.64 25.94
N LYS A 241 19.60 9.70 25.69
CA LYS A 241 20.28 10.47 26.75
C LYS A 241 19.28 11.28 27.55
N ALA A 242 18.29 11.89 26.90
CA ALA A 242 17.21 12.56 27.60
C ALA A 242 16.25 11.55 28.25
N ALA A 243 15.91 10.45 27.57
CA ALA A 243 15.06 9.39 28.12
C ALA A 243 15.61 8.76 29.42
N LYS A 244 16.92 8.50 29.47
CA LYS A 244 17.62 8.00 30.68
C LYS A 244 17.67 9.04 31.79
N MET A 245 17.98 10.30 31.47
CA MET A 245 18.02 11.39 32.46
C MET A 245 16.64 11.70 33.05
N ALA A 246 15.57 11.53 32.27
CA ALA A 246 14.19 11.66 32.71
C ALA A 246 13.67 10.45 33.52
N GLY A 247 14.44 9.38 33.65
CA GLY A 247 14.01 8.14 34.32
C GLY A 247 12.93 7.35 33.57
N ALA A 248 12.69 7.65 32.29
CA ALA A 248 11.67 7.00 31.47
C ALA A 248 12.15 5.71 30.78
N PHE A 249 13.47 5.62 30.53
CA PHE A 249 14.11 4.46 29.90
C PHE A 249 14.27 3.30 30.88
N ASN A 250 13.75 2.11 30.54
CA ASN A 250 13.92 0.90 31.34
C ASN A 250 14.73 -0.17 30.58
N ALA A 251 15.97 -0.43 30.99
CA ALA A 251 16.87 -1.40 30.36
C ALA A 251 16.40 -2.88 30.38
N GLU A 252 15.34 -3.23 31.13
CA GLU A 252 14.70 -4.55 31.07
C GLU A 252 13.75 -4.70 29.87
N ILE A 253 13.36 -3.59 29.23
CA ILE A 253 12.32 -3.51 28.18
C ILE A 253 12.86 -2.80 26.93
N ASP A 254 13.60 -1.71 27.13
CA ASP A 254 14.15 -0.85 26.09
C ASP A 254 15.57 -1.29 25.73
N PHE A 255 15.78 -1.70 24.48
CA PHE A 255 17.12 -2.07 24.00
C PHE A 255 18.04 -0.85 23.93
N ASP A 256 19.12 -0.87 24.71
CA ASP A 256 20.16 0.16 24.74
C ASP A 256 21.16 0.01 23.58
N SER A 257 20.61 0.05 22.36
CA SER A 257 21.26 -0.19 21.08
C SER A 257 20.31 0.19 19.94
N PRO A 258 20.76 0.24 18.67
CA PRO A 258 19.91 0.54 17.51
C PRO A 258 18.88 -0.56 17.19
N LEU A 259 18.88 -1.67 17.95
CA LEU A 259 17.93 -2.76 17.79
C LEU A 259 16.49 -2.29 17.99
N ASP A 260 15.66 -2.57 17.00
CA ASP A 260 14.20 -2.38 17.10
C ASP A 260 13.60 -3.29 18.17
N GLY A 261 12.90 -2.72 19.16
CA GLY A 261 12.16 -3.45 20.22
C GLY A 261 10.65 -3.28 20.13
N ASP A 262 10.19 -2.68 19.05
CA ASP A 262 8.89 -2.02 18.93
C ASP A 262 8.17 -2.52 17.67
N GLY A 263 8.88 -2.49 16.54
CA GLY A 263 8.55 -3.06 15.23
C GLY A 263 8.38 -2.01 14.15
N HIS A 264 8.04 -0.77 14.52
CA HIS A 264 7.70 0.31 13.62
C HIS A 264 8.88 0.76 12.75
N GLY A 265 10.08 0.91 13.32
CA GLY A 265 11.30 1.28 12.61
C GLY A 265 11.68 0.28 11.51
N SER A 266 11.59 -1.02 11.80
CA SER A 266 11.78 -2.07 10.81
C SER A 266 10.70 -2.05 9.72
N HIS A 267 9.45 -1.72 10.07
CA HIS A 267 8.35 -1.64 9.11
C HIS A 267 8.59 -0.50 8.10
N ILE A 268 8.89 0.70 8.58
CA ILE A 268 9.07 1.88 7.71
C ILE A 268 10.34 1.79 6.85
N ALA A 269 11.44 1.24 7.38
CA ALA A 269 12.67 1.02 6.62
C ALA A 269 12.45 0.02 5.47
N ALA A 270 11.63 -1.02 5.70
CA ALA A 270 11.24 -1.98 4.67
C ALA A 270 10.32 -1.38 3.59
N ILE A 271 9.42 -0.44 3.92
CA ILE A 271 8.58 0.26 2.94
C ILE A 271 9.39 1.17 2.03
N ALA A 272 10.35 1.92 2.58
CA ALA A 272 11.19 2.82 1.79
C ALA A 272 12.21 2.04 0.94
N ALA A 273 12.99 1.18 1.59
CA ALA A 273 14.23 0.63 1.04
C ALA A 273 14.38 -0.90 1.15
N GLY A 274 13.37 -1.64 1.63
CA GLY A 274 13.46 -3.10 1.74
C GLY A 274 13.75 -3.79 0.41
N ASN A 275 14.57 -4.84 0.43
CA ASN A 275 14.94 -5.60 -0.77
C ASN A 275 13.70 -6.13 -1.53
N ASN A 276 13.79 -6.17 -2.86
CA ASN A 276 12.73 -6.70 -3.71
C ASN A 276 12.58 -8.23 -3.61
N GLY A 277 11.34 -8.71 -3.71
CA GLY A 277 11.03 -10.12 -3.86
C GLY A 277 11.00 -10.94 -2.56
N ILE A 278 10.97 -10.31 -1.37
CA ILE A 278 11.06 -11.02 -0.09
C ILE A 278 9.71 -11.67 0.29
N PRO A 279 9.60 -13.01 0.41
CA PRO A 279 8.30 -13.66 0.59
C PRO A 279 7.68 -13.38 1.97
N VAL A 280 6.54 -12.68 2.00
CA VAL A 280 5.75 -12.43 3.21
C VAL A 280 4.99 -13.70 3.57
N ARG A 281 5.31 -14.30 4.71
CA ARG A 281 4.70 -15.56 5.16
C ARG A 281 4.37 -15.51 6.64
N MET A 282 3.14 -15.86 6.99
CA MET A 282 2.66 -15.95 8.37
C MET A 282 1.71 -17.13 8.52
N HIS A 283 1.79 -17.84 9.66
CA HIS A 283 0.93 -18.98 10.00
C HIS A 283 0.76 -20.08 8.93
N GLY A 284 1.76 -20.24 8.04
CA GLY A 284 1.74 -21.20 6.94
C GLY A 284 1.16 -20.68 5.61
N PHE A 285 0.69 -19.43 5.57
CA PHE A 285 0.14 -18.79 4.38
C PHE A 285 1.15 -17.77 3.79
N GLU A 286 1.07 -17.55 2.46
CA GLU A 286 1.94 -16.60 1.76
C GLU A 286 1.12 -15.38 1.27
N PHE A 287 1.50 -14.21 1.79
CA PHE A 287 0.97 -12.89 1.41
C PHE A 287 1.95 -12.18 0.46
N GLY A 288 2.50 -12.98 -0.45
CA GLY A 288 3.26 -12.57 -1.62
C GLY A 288 4.68 -12.12 -1.31
N ARG A 289 5.17 -11.07 -1.96
CA ARG A 289 6.60 -10.74 -2.02
C ARG A 289 6.86 -9.24 -1.84
N ALA A 290 7.38 -8.87 -0.67
CA ALA A 290 7.75 -7.52 -0.29
C ALA A 290 8.84 -6.91 -1.16
N SER A 291 8.75 -5.60 -1.32
CA SER A 291 9.78 -4.70 -1.82
C SER A 291 9.52 -3.31 -1.23
N GLY A 292 10.57 -2.60 -0.86
CA GLY A 292 10.51 -1.16 -0.70
C GLY A 292 10.38 -0.46 -2.06
N MET A 293 10.15 0.85 -2.05
CA MET A 293 10.04 1.64 -3.28
C MET A 293 11.41 1.80 -3.98
N ALA A 294 12.49 1.91 -3.19
CA ALA A 294 13.88 1.96 -3.64
C ALA A 294 14.68 0.76 -3.09
N PRO A 295 14.45 -0.46 -3.61
CA PRO A 295 14.98 -1.69 -3.03
C PRO A 295 16.52 -1.81 -3.00
N ARG A 296 17.27 -0.93 -3.66
CA ARG A 296 18.74 -0.86 -3.57
C ARG A 296 19.29 0.36 -2.81
N ALA A 297 18.44 1.29 -2.37
CA ALA A 297 18.86 2.37 -1.48
C ALA A 297 19.46 1.83 -0.17
N ARG A 298 20.43 2.57 0.37
CA ARG A 298 21.10 2.23 1.63
C ARG A 298 20.28 2.73 2.82
N ILE A 299 20.39 2.00 3.92
CA ILE A 299 19.65 2.26 5.16
C ILE A 299 20.63 2.77 6.21
N ALA A 300 20.32 3.93 6.79
CA ALA A 300 20.99 4.49 7.96
C ALA A 300 19.95 4.72 9.08
N VAL A 301 20.21 4.20 10.28
CA VAL A 301 19.21 4.11 11.36
C VAL A 301 19.67 4.91 12.56
N TYR A 302 18.79 5.78 13.07
CA TYR A 302 19.04 6.69 14.18
C TYR A 302 17.89 6.53 15.17
N LYS A 303 17.98 5.53 16.05
CA LYS A 303 16.91 5.16 16.96
C LYS A 303 16.70 6.24 18.02
N ALA A 304 15.54 6.89 18.02
CA ALA A 304 15.16 7.90 19.01
C ALA A 304 13.79 7.64 19.67
N LEU A 305 13.08 6.57 19.25
CA LEU A 305 11.79 6.18 19.78
C LEU A 305 11.86 4.83 20.52
N TYR A 306 11.01 4.69 21.54
CA TYR A 306 10.92 3.57 22.46
C TYR A 306 9.45 3.35 22.84
N ARG A 307 9.03 2.08 22.89
CA ARG A 307 7.62 1.68 22.93
C ARG A 307 6.79 2.29 24.08
N LEU A 308 7.39 2.50 25.25
CA LEU A 308 6.64 2.92 26.45
C LEU A 308 6.40 4.44 26.55
N PHE A 309 7.21 5.27 25.90
CA PHE A 309 7.18 6.73 26.06
C PHE A 309 7.30 7.51 24.74
N GLY A 310 7.37 6.83 23.59
CA GLY A 310 7.68 7.47 22.31
C GLY A 310 9.13 7.94 22.32
N GLY A 311 9.38 9.24 22.19
CA GLY A 311 10.73 9.79 22.23
C GLY A 311 10.77 11.21 22.78
N PHE A 312 11.89 11.57 23.39
CA PHE A 312 12.13 12.94 23.84
C PHE A 312 12.64 13.78 22.66
N VAL A 313 12.10 14.99 22.49
CA VAL A 313 12.47 15.89 21.37
C VAL A 313 13.98 16.14 21.31
N ALA A 314 14.68 16.16 22.46
CA ALA A 314 16.14 16.29 22.50
C ALA A 314 16.88 15.08 21.89
N ASP A 315 16.45 13.85 22.15
CA ASP A 315 17.02 12.64 21.54
C ASP A 315 16.68 12.57 20.03
N VAL A 316 15.47 13.00 19.64
CA VAL A 316 15.04 13.08 18.23
C VAL A 316 15.82 14.14 17.45
N VAL A 317 16.06 15.33 18.03
CA VAL A 317 16.87 16.39 17.41
C VAL A 317 18.32 15.94 17.26
N ALA A 318 18.91 15.29 18.27
CA ALA A 318 20.26 14.72 18.18
C ALA A 318 20.37 13.64 17.08
N ALA A 319 19.33 12.81 16.93
CA ALA A 319 19.27 11.81 15.86
C ALA A 319 19.20 12.43 14.45
N ILE A 320 18.47 13.54 14.28
CA ILE A 320 18.40 14.27 13.01
C ILE A 320 19.74 14.96 12.70
N ASP A 321 20.35 15.63 13.68
CA ASP A 321 21.63 16.33 13.55
C ASP A 321 22.76 15.36 13.16
N GLN A 322 22.88 14.24 13.87
CA GLN A 322 23.83 13.18 13.54
C GLN A 322 23.60 12.60 12.14
N ALA A 323 22.33 12.41 11.73
CA ALA A 323 22.03 11.90 10.39
C ALA A 323 22.46 12.85 9.27
N VAL A 324 22.31 14.17 9.46
CA VAL A 324 22.78 15.19 8.52
C VAL A 324 24.31 15.22 8.49
N HIS A 325 24.97 15.22 9.65
CA HIS A 325 26.43 15.13 9.77
C HIS A 325 27.01 13.89 9.05
N ASP A 326 26.33 12.75 9.20
CA ASP A 326 26.75 11.47 8.64
C ASP A 326 26.54 11.36 7.12
N GLY A 327 25.82 12.31 6.50
CA GLY A 327 25.69 12.43 5.06
C GLY A 327 24.57 11.60 4.43
N VAL A 328 23.39 11.54 5.06
CA VAL A 328 22.18 10.99 4.42
C VAL A 328 21.66 11.93 3.31
N ASP A 329 21.13 11.39 2.21
CA ASP A 329 20.49 12.21 1.16
C ASP A 329 19.04 12.56 1.52
N ILE A 330 18.39 11.68 2.28
CA ILE A 330 16.96 11.69 2.58
C ILE A 330 16.74 11.33 4.04
N LEU A 331 15.81 12.00 4.71
CA LEU A 331 15.28 11.62 6.01
C LEU A 331 13.81 11.18 5.89
N ASN A 332 13.49 10.03 6.48
CA ASN A 332 12.12 9.66 6.79
C ASN A 332 11.84 9.87 8.28
N LEU A 333 10.81 10.67 8.57
CA LEU A 333 10.34 10.97 9.92
C LEU A 333 8.90 10.50 10.07
N SER A 334 8.70 9.29 10.57
CA SER A 334 7.36 8.78 10.91
C SER A 334 6.93 9.19 12.33
N VAL A 335 7.43 10.35 12.78
CA VAL A 335 7.25 10.98 14.09
C VAL A 335 6.81 12.44 13.93
N GLY A 336 6.03 12.96 14.88
CA GLY A 336 5.71 14.37 15.05
C GLY A 336 5.38 14.67 16.52
N PRO A 337 5.21 15.94 16.91
CA PRO A 337 4.76 16.28 18.25
C PRO A 337 3.32 15.80 18.47
N ASN A 338 2.97 15.36 19.69
CA ASN A 338 1.64 14.83 20.01
C ASN A 338 0.51 15.89 20.01
N SER A 339 0.87 17.16 19.94
CA SER A 339 -0.02 18.32 19.85
C SER A 339 0.70 19.47 19.13
N PRO A 340 0.01 20.56 18.76
CA PRO A 340 0.68 21.83 18.49
C PRO A 340 1.55 22.23 19.69
N PRO A 341 2.68 22.93 19.49
CA PRO A 341 3.53 23.40 20.59
C PRO A 341 2.75 24.27 21.59
N ALA A 342 2.78 23.90 22.87
CA ALA A 342 2.08 24.62 23.94
C ALA A 342 2.87 25.82 24.51
N THR A 343 4.16 25.95 24.15
CA THR A 343 5.10 26.89 24.77
C THR A 343 5.76 27.88 23.79
N THR A 344 5.80 27.58 22.49
CA THR A 344 6.18 28.55 21.45
C THR A 344 4.92 29.18 20.87
N LYS A 345 4.97 30.45 20.46
CA LYS A 345 3.78 31.07 19.85
C LYS A 345 3.51 30.49 18.46
N THR A 346 4.57 30.17 17.74
CA THR A 346 4.53 29.70 16.35
C THR A 346 4.74 28.20 16.25
N THR A 347 4.00 27.55 15.35
CA THR A 347 4.11 26.10 15.05
C THR A 347 5.38 25.75 14.27
N PHE A 348 5.78 26.60 13.32
CA PHE A 348 6.93 26.41 12.42
C PHE A 348 8.32 26.67 13.04
N LEU A 349 8.40 27.13 14.30
CA LEU A 349 9.61 27.76 14.85
C LEU A 349 10.05 27.21 16.21
N ASN A 350 9.70 25.95 16.50
CA ASN A 350 10.25 25.23 17.65
C ASN A 350 11.60 24.55 17.29
N PRO A 351 12.38 24.05 18.26
CA PRO A 351 13.70 23.45 17.99
C PRO A 351 13.69 22.25 17.03
N PHE A 352 12.63 21.43 17.00
CA PHE A 352 12.51 20.32 16.06
C PHE A 352 12.37 20.85 14.64
N ASP A 353 11.39 21.74 14.39
CA ASP A 353 11.17 22.33 13.06
C ASP A 353 12.36 23.16 12.55
N ALA A 354 13.08 23.87 13.43
CA ALA A 354 14.33 24.56 13.08
C ALA A 354 15.47 23.59 12.72
N THR A 355 15.54 22.42 13.36
CA THR A 355 16.46 21.34 12.97
C THR A 355 16.09 20.79 11.58
N LEU A 356 14.80 20.64 11.27
CA LEU A 356 14.34 20.23 9.94
C LEU A 356 14.68 21.26 8.85
N LEU A 357 14.60 22.56 9.13
CA LEU A 357 15.05 23.59 8.19
C LEU A 357 16.57 23.51 7.96
N SER A 358 17.33 23.20 9.01
CA SER A 358 18.79 23.05 8.94
C SER A 358 19.19 21.81 8.13
N ALA A 359 18.46 20.69 8.25
CA ALA A 359 18.63 19.51 7.40
C ALA A 359 18.33 19.82 5.92
N VAL A 360 17.25 20.54 5.64
CA VAL A 360 16.90 20.97 4.27
C VAL A 360 17.92 21.96 3.70
N LYS A 361 18.47 22.86 4.53
CA LYS A 361 19.58 23.76 4.17
C LYS A 361 20.87 23.00 3.82
N ALA A 362 21.12 21.86 4.46
CA ALA A 362 22.21 20.94 4.11
C ALA A 362 21.94 20.10 2.83
N GLY A 363 20.78 20.28 2.18
CA GLY A 363 20.41 19.58 0.94
C GLY A 363 19.69 18.24 1.14
N VAL A 364 19.33 17.89 2.38
CA VAL A 364 18.65 16.64 2.74
C VAL A 364 17.14 16.79 2.50
N PHE A 365 16.54 15.86 1.75
CA PHE A 365 15.08 15.84 1.55
C PHE A 365 14.38 15.15 2.71
N VAL A 366 13.38 15.80 3.31
CA VAL A 366 12.65 15.28 4.49
C VAL A 366 11.22 14.91 4.13
N ALA A 367 10.85 13.65 4.31
CA ALA A 367 9.47 13.18 4.31
C ALA A 367 8.98 12.97 5.75
N GLN A 368 7.87 13.63 6.14
CA GLN A 368 7.26 13.46 7.47
C GLN A 368 5.83 12.94 7.37
N ALA A 369 5.43 12.06 8.29
CA ALA A 369 4.04 11.65 8.45
C ALA A 369 3.14 12.85 8.83
N ALA A 370 1.99 13.01 8.17
CA ALA A 370 1.09 14.15 8.44
C ALA A 370 0.37 14.10 9.80
N GLY A 371 0.23 12.91 10.39
CA GLY A 371 -0.52 12.66 11.63
C GLY A 371 -1.71 11.72 11.44
N ASN A 372 -2.16 11.08 12.52
CA ASN A 372 -3.22 10.05 12.50
C ASN A 372 -4.52 10.50 13.20
N GLY A 373 -4.70 11.81 13.44
CA GLY A 373 -5.85 12.38 14.15
C GLY A 373 -7.10 12.68 13.30
N GLY A 374 -7.16 12.21 12.05
CA GLY A 374 -8.29 12.44 11.15
C GLY A 374 -9.60 11.76 11.58
N PRO A 375 -10.75 12.14 10.96
CA PRO A 375 -10.89 12.93 9.74
C PRO A 375 -11.23 14.41 9.99
N PHE A 376 -11.16 14.91 11.23
CA PHE A 376 -11.54 16.30 11.52
C PHE A 376 -10.51 17.32 10.98
N PRO A 377 -10.93 18.56 10.65
CA PRO A 377 -10.01 19.62 10.22
C PRO A 377 -8.96 19.98 11.28
N LYS A 378 -7.81 20.53 10.84
CA LYS A 378 -6.71 21.01 11.69
C LYS A 378 -6.09 19.93 12.60
N THR A 379 -6.07 18.67 12.14
CA THR A 379 -5.55 17.51 12.88
C THR A 379 -4.11 17.13 12.50
N LEU A 380 -3.44 17.98 11.72
CA LEU A 380 -2.04 17.85 11.31
C LEU A 380 -1.07 17.99 12.49
N LEU A 381 0.03 17.24 12.40
CA LEU A 381 1.19 17.31 13.31
C LEU A 381 2.50 17.63 12.55
N SER A 382 2.38 18.00 11.26
CA SER A 382 3.51 18.28 10.35
C SER A 382 3.24 19.59 9.61
N TYR A 383 3.77 20.68 10.17
CA TYR A 383 3.35 22.06 9.81
C TYR A 383 4.26 22.72 8.77
N SER A 384 5.57 22.46 8.82
CA SER A 384 6.59 23.31 8.19
C SER A 384 6.69 23.26 6.66
N PRO A 385 7.02 24.37 5.97
CA PRO A 385 7.02 24.44 4.51
C PRO A 385 8.15 23.66 3.83
N TRP A 386 9.32 23.57 4.46
CA TRP A 386 10.55 22.98 3.91
C TRP A 386 10.51 21.44 3.78
N ILE A 387 9.61 20.77 4.51
CA ILE A 387 9.44 19.31 4.50
C ILE A 387 8.25 18.87 3.65
N ALA A 388 8.27 17.62 3.17
CA ALA A 388 7.13 16.99 2.52
C ALA A 388 6.25 16.24 3.55
N SER A 389 5.09 16.80 3.88
CA SER A 389 4.13 16.22 4.83
C SER A 389 3.15 15.28 4.10
N VAL A 390 3.09 14.02 4.53
CA VAL A 390 2.47 12.93 3.76
C VAL A 390 1.20 12.40 4.42
N GLY A 391 0.07 12.56 3.72
CA GLY A 391 -1.22 11.96 4.08
C GLY A 391 -1.33 10.50 3.65
N ALA A 392 -2.19 9.73 4.33
CA ALA A 392 -2.34 8.29 4.11
C ALA A 392 -3.51 7.94 3.19
N ALA A 393 -3.24 7.14 2.17
CA ALA A 393 -4.25 6.51 1.32
C ALA A 393 -4.50 5.04 1.69
N VAL A 394 -5.74 4.60 1.48
CA VAL A 394 -6.08 3.19 1.25
C VAL A 394 -5.79 2.86 -0.21
N ASP A 395 -5.07 1.76 -0.46
CA ASP A 395 -4.82 1.25 -1.81
C ASP A 395 -6.07 0.51 -2.37
N ASP A 396 -5.94 -0.13 -3.53
CA ASP A 396 -7.02 -0.93 -4.11
C ASP A 396 -7.23 -2.29 -3.43
N ARG A 397 -6.35 -2.73 -2.51
CA ARG A 397 -6.37 -4.07 -1.90
C ARG A 397 -7.27 -4.12 -0.67
N ARG A 398 -8.25 -5.04 -0.69
CA ARG A 398 -9.07 -5.37 0.49
C ARG A 398 -9.12 -6.87 0.72
N TYR A 399 -8.93 -7.29 1.97
CA TYR A 399 -9.28 -8.63 2.43
C TYR A 399 -10.74 -8.61 2.89
N LYS A 400 -11.53 -9.60 2.49
CA LYS A 400 -12.93 -9.74 2.91
C LYS A 400 -13.13 -11.13 3.47
N ASN A 401 -13.84 -11.23 4.59
CA ASN A 401 -14.35 -12.50 5.09
C ASN A 401 -15.88 -12.43 5.24
N HIS A 402 -16.54 -13.56 5.43
CA HIS A 402 -17.97 -13.63 5.73
C HIS A 402 -18.28 -14.83 6.64
N LEU A 403 -19.33 -14.68 7.44
CA LEU A 403 -19.92 -15.73 8.26
C LEU A 403 -21.29 -16.07 7.65
N THR A 404 -21.45 -17.28 7.13
CA THR A 404 -22.75 -17.80 6.69
C THR A 404 -23.41 -18.52 7.85
N LEU A 405 -24.64 -18.14 8.18
CA LEU A 405 -25.42 -18.68 9.30
C LEU A 405 -26.37 -19.79 8.83
N GLY A 406 -26.79 -20.65 9.75
CA GLY A 406 -27.73 -21.75 9.47
C GLY A 406 -29.12 -21.33 8.96
N ASN A 407 -29.48 -20.05 9.08
CA ASN A 407 -30.68 -19.46 8.50
C ASN A 407 -30.47 -18.87 7.09
N GLY A 408 -29.29 -19.08 6.48
CA GLY A 408 -28.94 -18.59 5.15
C GLY A 408 -28.44 -17.14 5.09
N LYS A 409 -28.48 -16.37 6.20
CA LYS A 409 -27.88 -15.02 6.22
C LYS A 409 -26.36 -15.09 6.08
N ILE A 410 -25.79 -14.14 5.32
CA ILE A 410 -24.35 -13.98 5.13
C ILE A 410 -23.90 -12.65 5.72
N LEU A 411 -23.18 -12.70 6.84
CA LEU A 411 -22.66 -11.52 7.52
C LEU A 411 -21.24 -11.24 7.06
N ALA A 412 -21.06 -10.16 6.30
CA ALA A 412 -19.75 -9.71 5.84
C ALA A 412 -18.92 -9.12 7.00
N GLY A 413 -17.62 -9.42 7.02
CA GLY A 413 -16.69 -8.96 8.04
C GLY A 413 -15.23 -8.94 7.58
N LEU A 414 -14.34 -8.71 8.53
CA LEU A 414 -12.90 -8.65 8.34
C LEU A 414 -12.24 -9.94 8.85
N GLY A 415 -11.20 -10.40 8.17
CA GLY A 415 -10.44 -11.56 8.60
C GLY A 415 -9.45 -12.00 7.55
N LEU A 416 -8.30 -12.49 7.99
CA LEU A 416 -7.20 -12.92 7.14
C LEU A 416 -6.82 -14.35 7.55
N SER A 417 -7.78 -15.24 7.32
CA SER A 417 -7.85 -16.61 7.85
C SER A 417 -8.32 -17.59 6.77
N PRO A 418 -7.98 -18.88 6.87
CA PRO A 418 -8.58 -19.92 6.03
C PRO A 418 -10.08 -20.05 6.31
N ALA A 419 -10.83 -20.57 5.34
CA ALA A 419 -12.23 -20.97 5.56
C ALA A 419 -12.36 -22.15 6.52
N THR A 420 -13.52 -22.28 7.17
CA THR A 420 -13.95 -23.57 7.73
C THR A 420 -14.09 -24.62 6.63
N HIS A 421 -14.07 -25.92 6.98
CA HIS A 421 -14.16 -27.01 5.99
C HIS A 421 -15.34 -26.82 5.03
N ALA A 422 -15.06 -26.88 3.72
CA ALA A 422 -16.06 -26.70 2.68
C ALA A 422 -17.25 -27.65 2.84
N ASN A 423 -18.45 -27.12 2.59
CA ASN A 423 -19.73 -27.82 2.71
C ASN A 423 -20.02 -28.41 4.12
N ARG A 424 -19.43 -27.84 5.18
CA ARG A 424 -19.77 -28.14 6.57
C ARG A 424 -20.09 -26.87 7.35
N THR A 425 -21.21 -26.90 8.07
CA THR A 425 -21.52 -25.95 9.15
C THR A 425 -21.09 -26.54 10.49
N PHE A 426 -20.81 -25.68 11.44
CA PHE A 426 -20.34 -26.00 12.78
C PHE A 426 -21.18 -25.24 13.81
N THR A 427 -21.39 -25.83 14.98
CA THR A 427 -22.16 -25.21 16.06
C THR A 427 -21.44 -23.96 16.57
N LEU A 428 -22.19 -22.88 16.76
CA LEU A 428 -21.71 -21.66 17.41
C LEU A 428 -21.91 -21.80 18.93
N VAL A 429 -20.90 -21.42 19.72
CA VAL A 429 -20.97 -21.39 21.19
C VAL A 429 -20.40 -20.06 21.70
N ALA A 430 -21.18 -19.29 22.47
CA ALA A 430 -20.71 -18.01 23.02
C ALA A 430 -19.84 -18.23 24.26
N ALA A 431 -18.76 -17.44 24.40
CA ALA A 431 -17.82 -17.55 25.51
C ALA A 431 -18.48 -17.43 26.91
N ASN A 432 -19.52 -16.61 27.02
CA ASN A 432 -20.31 -16.46 28.25
C ASN A 432 -21.12 -17.72 28.61
N ASP A 433 -21.55 -18.51 27.63
CA ASP A 433 -22.37 -19.71 27.82
C ASP A 433 -21.56 -21.00 28.04
N VAL A 434 -20.26 -20.95 27.77
CA VAL A 434 -19.32 -22.06 27.98
C VAL A 434 -18.30 -21.74 29.08
N MET A 435 -18.56 -20.75 29.91
CA MET A 435 -17.73 -20.42 31.08
C MET A 435 -17.79 -21.55 32.15
N LEU A 436 -16.73 -21.68 32.93
CA LEU A 436 -16.69 -22.57 34.11
C LEU A 436 -17.34 -21.87 35.33
N ASP A 437 -18.18 -22.60 36.09
CA ASP A 437 -18.89 -22.06 37.28
C ASP A 437 -17.94 -21.42 38.32
N SER A 438 -16.66 -21.83 38.36
CA SER A 438 -15.65 -21.31 39.30
C SER A 438 -14.98 -19.99 38.90
N SER A 439 -15.15 -19.49 37.67
CA SER A 439 -14.46 -18.27 37.19
C SER A 439 -15.27 -16.96 37.33
N VAL A 440 -16.55 -17.05 37.70
CA VAL A 440 -17.56 -15.98 37.71
C VAL A 440 -17.13 -14.69 38.45
N ALA A 441 -16.19 -14.79 39.41
CA ALA A 441 -15.81 -13.68 40.29
C ALA A 441 -14.45 -13.00 39.98
N ARG A 442 -13.73 -13.35 38.89
CA ARG A 442 -12.37 -12.79 38.65
C ARG A 442 -12.04 -12.30 37.24
N TYR A 443 -12.57 -12.89 36.18
CA TYR A 443 -12.25 -12.48 34.79
C TYR A 443 -13.45 -12.64 33.87
N SER A 444 -13.68 -11.69 32.97
CA SER A 444 -14.68 -11.84 31.90
C SER A 444 -14.20 -12.85 30.86
N PRO A 445 -15.03 -13.82 30.45
CA PRO A 445 -14.71 -14.75 29.36
C PRO A 445 -14.93 -14.13 27.97
N ALA A 446 -15.70 -13.04 27.86
CA ALA A 446 -16.25 -12.52 26.61
C ALA A 446 -15.18 -12.23 25.53
N ASP A 447 -14.05 -11.62 25.91
CA ASP A 447 -12.95 -11.29 25.00
C ASP A 447 -12.12 -12.51 24.54
N CYS A 448 -12.42 -13.73 25.03
CA CYS A 448 -11.71 -14.97 24.71
C CYS A 448 -10.19 -14.94 24.93
N GLN A 449 -9.68 -14.10 25.84
CA GLN A 449 -8.23 -13.95 26.07
C GLN A 449 -7.61 -15.05 26.95
N LYS A 450 -8.42 -15.88 27.60
CA LYS A 450 -7.99 -16.89 28.59
C LYS A 450 -8.71 -18.23 28.34
N PRO A 451 -8.03 -19.33 27.99
CA PRO A 451 -8.68 -20.64 27.88
C PRO A 451 -9.06 -21.22 29.24
N GLU A 452 -8.45 -20.77 30.34
CA GLU A 452 -8.61 -21.34 31.69
C GLU A 452 -9.98 -21.06 32.32
N VAL A 453 -10.77 -20.14 31.75
CA VAL A 453 -12.14 -19.82 32.19
C VAL A 453 -13.22 -20.48 31.32
N LEU A 454 -12.84 -21.22 30.28
CA LEU A 454 -13.74 -21.79 29.28
C LEU A 454 -13.76 -23.32 29.34
N ASN A 455 -14.96 -23.90 29.29
CA ASN A 455 -15.19 -25.33 29.29
C ASN A 455 -14.81 -25.94 27.94
N LYS A 456 -13.59 -26.48 27.86
CA LYS A 456 -13.04 -27.15 26.68
C LYS A 456 -13.99 -28.16 26.03
N ASN A 457 -14.77 -28.91 26.81
CA ASN A 457 -15.65 -29.95 26.28
C ASN A 457 -16.87 -29.38 25.53
N LEU A 458 -17.23 -28.10 25.75
CA LEU A 458 -18.28 -27.40 25.01
C LEU A 458 -17.71 -26.60 23.82
N VAL A 459 -16.42 -26.27 23.84
CA VAL A 459 -15.73 -25.50 22.78
C VAL A 459 -15.11 -26.37 21.70
N ALA A 460 -14.65 -27.58 22.05
CA ALA A 460 -14.00 -28.49 21.10
C ALA A 460 -14.95 -28.88 19.94
N GLY A 461 -14.46 -28.75 18.70
CA GLY A 461 -15.25 -29.04 17.49
C GLY A 461 -16.20 -27.92 17.03
N ASN A 462 -16.36 -26.85 17.82
CA ASN A 462 -17.33 -25.78 17.58
C ASN A 462 -16.65 -24.46 17.14
N ILE A 463 -17.46 -23.47 16.72
CA ILE A 463 -17.00 -22.09 16.48
C ILE A 463 -17.25 -21.27 17.74
N LEU A 464 -16.18 -20.70 18.30
CA LEU A 464 -16.24 -19.89 19.52
C LEU A 464 -16.66 -18.44 19.18
N LEU A 465 -17.80 -17.99 19.70
CA LEU A 465 -18.28 -16.61 19.58
C LEU A 465 -17.79 -15.77 20.78
N CYS A 466 -17.09 -14.69 20.46
CA CYS A 466 -16.39 -13.79 21.38
C CYS A 466 -16.90 -12.35 21.16
N GLY A 467 -16.92 -11.55 22.23
CA GLY A 467 -17.14 -10.11 22.15
C GLY A 467 -15.84 -9.37 21.80
N TYR A 468 -15.97 -8.21 21.17
CA TYR A 468 -14.89 -7.24 20.97
C TYR A 468 -15.12 -6.04 21.90
N SER A 469 -14.46 -6.03 23.06
CA SER A 469 -14.55 -4.93 24.02
C SER A 469 -13.46 -3.86 23.81
N PHE A 470 -13.52 -2.80 24.62
CA PHE A 470 -12.50 -1.74 24.69
C PHE A 470 -11.08 -2.27 25.00
N ASN A 471 -10.93 -3.47 25.57
CA ASN A 471 -9.62 -4.10 25.80
C ASN A 471 -8.81 -4.29 24.49
N PHE A 472 -9.48 -4.51 23.36
CA PHE A 472 -8.83 -4.59 22.05
C PHE A 472 -8.37 -3.22 21.53
N VAL A 473 -8.97 -2.13 22.00
CA VAL A 473 -8.63 -0.74 21.61
C VAL A 473 -7.41 -0.25 22.39
N ILE A 474 -7.26 -0.65 23.65
CA ILE A 474 -6.09 -0.34 24.50
C ILE A 474 -4.99 -1.41 24.48
N GLY A 475 -5.05 -2.36 23.55
CA GLY A 475 -4.01 -3.40 23.35
C GLY A 475 -3.91 -4.47 24.45
N THR A 476 -4.78 -4.45 25.47
CA THR A 476 -4.80 -5.48 26.54
C THR A 476 -5.45 -6.79 26.11
N ALA A 477 -6.22 -6.77 25.01
CA ALA A 477 -6.71 -7.94 24.30
C ALA A 477 -6.22 -7.94 22.83
N SER A 478 -6.00 -9.12 22.24
CA SER A 478 -5.61 -9.24 20.83
C SER A 478 -6.33 -10.38 20.09
N ILE A 479 -6.51 -10.24 18.79
CA ILE A 479 -7.10 -11.26 17.92
C ILE A 479 -6.16 -12.47 17.80
N LYS A 480 -4.84 -12.23 17.81
CA LYS A 480 -3.83 -13.28 17.94
C LYS A 480 -4.05 -14.13 19.18
N LYS A 481 -4.34 -13.52 20.34
CA LYS A 481 -4.64 -14.26 21.58
C LYS A 481 -5.98 -15.00 21.53
N VAL A 482 -7.04 -14.43 20.92
CA VAL A 482 -8.30 -15.17 20.67
C VAL A 482 -8.04 -16.43 19.84
N SER A 483 -7.25 -16.32 18.77
CA SER A 483 -6.88 -17.46 17.92
C SER A 483 -6.11 -18.55 18.70
N GLN A 484 -5.20 -18.15 19.60
CA GLN A 484 -4.49 -19.08 20.49
C GLN A 484 -5.44 -19.79 21.47
N THR A 485 -6.36 -19.04 22.11
CA THR A 485 -7.37 -19.59 23.03
C THR A 485 -8.29 -20.58 22.33
N ALA A 486 -8.88 -20.18 21.20
CA ALA A 486 -9.76 -21.04 20.41
C ALA A 486 -9.03 -22.34 19.97
N LYS A 487 -7.77 -22.22 19.52
CA LYS A 487 -6.95 -23.37 19.12
C LYS A 487 -6.61 -24.31 20.29
N SER A 488 -6.30 -23.78 21.49
CA SER A 488 -5.93 -24.62 22.65
C SER A 488 -7.13 -25.39 23.24
N LEU A 489 -8.33 -24.83 23.09
CA LEU A 489 -9.61 -25.46 23.43
C LEU A 489 -10.10 -26.44 22.35
N GLY A 490 -9.50 -26.44 21.15
CA GLY A 490 -9.89 -27.32 20.05
C GLY A 490 -11.10 -26.84 19.24
N ALA A 491 -11.39 -25.53 19.27
CA ALA A 491 -12.38 -24.92 18.40
C ALA A 491 -11.99 -25.05 16.92
N ILE A 492 -12.99 -25.19 16.04
CA ILE A 492 -12.81 -25.19 14.58
C ILE A 492 -12.55 -23.79 14.04
N GLY A 493 -12.96 -22.75 14.77
CA GLY A 493 -12.71 -21.35 14.45
C GLY A 493 -13.28 -20.41 15.51
N PHE A 494 -13.21 -19.11 15.25
CA PHE A 494 -13.79 -18.10 16.14
C PHE A 494 -14.47 -16.94 15.38
N VAL A 495 -15.40 -16.29 16.06
CA VAL A 495 -16.05 -15.06 15.60
C VAL A 495 -15.89 -14.00 16.68
N LEU A 496 -15.45 -12.80 16.31
CA LEU A 496 -15.49 -11.61 17.16
C LEU A 496 -16.64 -10.72 16.70
N ALA A 497 -17.53 -10.35 17.62
CA ALA A 497 -18.63 -9.43 17.38
C ALA A 497 -18.37 -8.08 18.05
N VAL A 498 -18.44 -6.99 17.29
CA VAL A 498 -18.40 -5.63 17.83
C VAL A 498 -19.80 -5.22 18.24
N GLU A 499 -20.09 -5.25 19.54
CA GLU A 499 -21.40 -4.86 20.11
C GLU A 499 -21.54 -3.34 20.24
N ASN A 500 -20.44 -2.64 20.52
CA ASN A 500 -20.36 -1.18 20.54
C ASN A 500 -19.05 -0.74 19.89
N ALA A 501 -19.10 0.29 19.03
CA ALA A 501 -17.93 0.93 18.44
C ALA A 501 -17.82 2.36 18.97
N SER A 502 -16.64 2.79 19.41
CA SER A 502 -16.37 4.20 19.72
C SER A 502 -15.86 4.92 18.46
N PRO A 503 -16.16 6.21 18.25
CA PRO A 503 -15.47 7.01 17.25
C PRO A 503 -13.95 6.91 17.43
N GLY A 504 -13.21 6.70 16.34
CA GLY A 504 -11.78 6.39 16.37
C GLY A 504 -11.42 4.90 16.39
N THR A 505 -12.38 3.99 16.62
CA THR A 505 -12.08 2.54 16.68
C THR A 505 -11.59 2.02 15.32
N LYS A 506 -10.38 1.48 15.31
CA LYS A 506 -9.70 0.93 14.15
C LYS A 506 -9.91 -0.59 14.08
N PHE A 507 -10.29 -1.10 12.91
CA PHE A 507 -10.47 -2.53 12.67
C PHE A 507 -9.57 -2.99 11.51
N ASP A 508 -8.36 -3.45 11.81
CA ASP A 508 -7.44 -4.04 10.84
C ASP A 508 -7.61 -5.58 10.79
N PRO A 509 -7.63 -6.24 9.61
CA PRO A 509 -7.76 -7.70 9.50
C PRO A 509 -6.46 -8.42 9.88
N VAL A 510 -6.45 -9.04 11.06
CA VAL A 510 -5.31 -9.77 11.62
C VAL A 510 -5.12 -11.16 10.97
N PRO A 511 -3.89 -11.54 10.57
CA PRO A 511 -3.56 -12.90 10.14
C PRO A 511 -3.73 -13.92 11.26
N VAL A 512 -4.39 -15.05 10.99
CA VAL A 512 -4.55 -16.15 11.97
C VAL A 512 -4.49 -17.54 11.35
N GLY A 513 -3.95 -18.51 12.10
CA GLY A 513 -3.72 -19.89 11.65
C GLY A 513 -4.92 -20.84 11.70
N ILE A 514 -6.10 -20.35 12.08
CA ILE A 514 -7.39 -21.07 12.10
C ILE A 514 -8.50 -20.14 11.56
N PRO A 515 -9.64 -20.67 11.10
CA PRO A 515 -10.77 -19.85 10.68
C PRO A 515 -11.19 -18.82 11.72
N GLY A 516 -11.24 -17.55 11.29
CA GLY A 516 -11.44 -16.41 12.19
C GLY A 516 -12.01 -15.21 11.45
N ILE A 517 -13.04 -14.58 12.03
CA ILE A 517 -13.70 -13.40 11.47
C ILE A 517 -14.09 -12.39 12.56
N LEU A 518 -13.90 -11.11 12.26
CA LEU A 518 -14.36 -9.95 13.00
C LEU A 518 -15.56 -9.33 12.28
N ILE A 519 -16.73 -9.37 12.91
CA ILE A 519 -17.91 -8.60 12.48
C ILE A 519 -17.79 -7.22 13.13
N SER A 520 -17.25 -6.27 12.36
CA SER A 520 -16.99 -4.89 12.81
C SER A 520 -18.19 -3.94 12.61
N ASP A 521 -19.29 -4.46 12.08
CA ASP A 521 -20.52 -3.72 11.80
C ASP A 521 -21.54 -4.06 12.88
N VAL A 522 -21.86 -3.08 13.74
CA VAL A 522 -22.70 -3.29 14.93
C VAL A 522 -24.07 -3.85 14.57
N SER A 523 -24.66 -3.44 13.43
CA SER A 523 -25.96 -3.98 12.99
C SER A 523 -25.86 -5.48 12.68
N LYS A 524 -24.76 -5.90 12.03
CA LYS A 524 -24.49 -7.33 11.75
C LYS A 524 -24.10 -8.11 13.00
N SER A 525 -23.45 -7.49 13.98
CA SER A 525 -23.21 -8.09 15.29
C SER A 525 -24.52 -8.38 16.02
N THR A 526 -25.47 -7.43 16.03
CA THR A 526 -26.81 -7.64 16.59
C THR A 526 -27.54 -8.77 15.86
N GLU A 527 -27.55 -8.79 14.52
CA GLU A 527 -28.15 -9.89 13.74
C GLU A 527 -27.55 -11.28 14.07
N LEU A 528 -26.24 -11.35 14.37
CA LEU A 528 -25.56 -12.56 14.81
C LEU A 528 -25.99 -12.98 16.22
N ILE A 529 -26.02 -12.03 17.15
CA ILE A 529 -26.35 -12.26 18.57
C ILE A 529 -27.82 -12.67 18.72
N ASP A 530 -28.74 -12.03 17.99
CA ASP A 530 -30.16 -12.40 17.92
C ASP A 530 -30.34 -13.81 17.35
N TYR A 531 -29.69 -14.12 16.22
CA TYR A 531 -29.71 -15.48 15.64
C TYR A 531 -29.19 -16.52 16.64
N TYR A 532 -28.08 -16.22 17.32
CA TYR A 532 -27.48 -17.10 18.31
C TYR A 532 -28.43 -17.34 19.50
N ASN A 533 -29.01 -16.28 20.07
CA ASN A 533 -29.91 -16.36 21.22
C ASN A 533 -31.21 -17.11 20.89
N ILE A 534 -31.86 -16.81 19.76
CA ILE A 534 -33.06 -17.52 19.28
C ILE A 534 -32.75 -19.01 19.05
N SER A 535 -31.54 -19.33 18.57
CA SER A 535 -31.11 -20.70 18.28
C SER A 535 -30.48 -21.43 19.48
N THR A 536 -30.49 -20.85 20.68
CA THR A 536 -29.84 -21.43 21.88
C THR A 536 -30.81 -21.46 23.07
N PRO A 537 -31.71 -22.47 23.15
CA PRO A 537 -32.68 -22.58 24.23
C PRO A 537 -32.06 -22.64 25.63
N ARG A 538 -32.60 -21.84 26.54
CA ARG A 538 -32.16 -21.73 27.95
C ARG A 538 -33.15 -22.37 28.92
N ASP A 539 -32.73 -22.56 30.17
CA ASP A 539 -33.60 -22.84 31.32
C ASP A 539 -33.98 -21.57 32.08
N TRP A 540 -34.74 -21.74 33.18
CA TRP A 540 -35.22 -20.65 34.03
C TRP A 540 -34.11 -19.97 34.86
N THR A 541 -32.90 -20.55 34.89
CA THR A 541 -31.68 -19.95 35.48
C THR A 541 -30.82 -19.24 34.44
N GLY A 542 -31.22 -19.25 33.16
CA GLY A 542 -30.48 -18.69 32.03
C GLY A 542 -29.42 -19.62 31.43
N ARG A 543 -29.19 -20.81 32.02
CA ARG A 543 -28.23 -21.81 31.52
C ARG A 543 -28.70 -22.43 30.21
N VAL A 544 -27.77 -22.72 29.30
CA VAL A 544 -28.06 -23.29 27.98
C VAL A 544 -28.44 -24.77 28.09
N LYS A 545 -29.56 -25.16 27.48
CA LYS A 545 -30.00 -26.57 27.35
C LYS A 545 -29.40 -27.26 26.13
N SER A 546 -29.22 -26.52 25.03
CA SER A 546 -28.67 -27.03 23.77
C SER A 546 -28.22 -25.88 22.87
N PHE A 547 -27.04 -25.98 22.27
CA PHE A 547 -26.60 -25.07 21.21
C PHE A 547 -27.13 -25.58 19.86
N LYS A 548 -28.00 -24.80 19.19
CA LYS A 548 -28.50 -25.10 17.82
C LYS A 548 -28.15 -24.02 16.79
N ALA A 549 -27.52 -22.93 17.22
CA ALA A 549 -26.91 -21.95 16.32
C ALA A 549 -25.78 -22.63 15.53
N VAL A 550 -25.76 -22.49 14.20
CA VAL A 550 -24.69 -23.05 13.36
C VAL A 550 -24.21 -22.03 12.32
N GLY A 551 -22.98 -22.18 11.86
CA GLY A 551 -22.45 -21.37 10.76
C GLY A 551 -21.16 -21.92 10.15
N SER A 552 -20.62 -21.17 9.19
CA SER A 552 -19.36 -21.45 8.50
C SER A 552 -18.65 -20.15 8.12
N ILE A 553 -17.33 -20.09 8.29
CA ILE A 553 -16.49 -18.91 8.00
C ILE A 553 -15.86 -19.06 6.62
N GLY A 554 -15.90 -18.00 5.82
CA GLY A 554 -15.33 -17.94 4.47
C GLY A 554 -13.80 -17.82 4.43
N ASP A 555 -13.26 -17.79 3.20
CA ASP A 555 -11.82 -17.63 2.95
C ASP A 555 -11.43 -16.15 2.93
N GLY A 556 -10.69 -15.72 3.96
CA GLY A 556 -10.15 -14.36 4.07
C GLY A 556 -8.73 -14.18 3.52
N LEU A 557 -8.06 -15.25 3.06
CA LEU A 557 -6.65 -15.19 2.61
C LEU A 557 -6.47 -14.53 1.24
N LYS A 558 -7.55 -14.40 0.46
CA LYS A 558 -7.52 -13.85 -0.90
C LYS A 558 -7.86 -12.35 -0.89
N PRO A 559 -6.96 -11.46 -1.34
CA PRO A 559 -7.31 -10.07 -1.54
C PRO A 559 -8.22 -9.89 -2.77
N ILE A 560 -9.01 -8.83 -2.75
CA ILE A 560 -9.75 -8.30 -3.90
C ILE A 560 -9.19 -6.92 -4.22
N LEU A 561 -8.98 -6.62 -5.51
CA LEU A 561 -8.54 -5.32 -5.99
C LEU A 561 -9.74 -4.48 -6.48
N HIS A 562 -9.83 -3.23 -6.02
CA HIS A 562 -10.94 -2.32 -6.26
C HIS A 562 -10.50 -1.07 -7.04
N LYS A 563 -11.10 -0.80 -8.22
CA LYS A 563 -10.79 0.40 -9.02
C LYS A 563 -11.09 1.73 -8.31
N SER A 564 -11.90 1.72 -7.25
CA SER A 564 -12.34 2.90 -6.48
C SER A 564 -11.28 3.42 -5.49
N ALA A 565 -10.00 3.35 -5.85
CA ALA A 565 -8.86 3.68 -5.01
C ALA A 565 -7.75 4.38 -5.84
N PRO A 566 -6.90 5.22 -5.24
CA PRO A 566 -6.76 5.44 -3.81
C PRO A 566 -7.93 6.20 -3.16
N GLN A 567 -8.10 6.03 -1.86
CA GLN A 567 -9.02 6.81 -1.01
C GLN A 567 -8.24 7.42 0.14
N VAL A 568 -8.50 8.66 0.54
CA VAL A 568 -7.85 9.22 1.75
C VAL A 568 -8.39 8.46 2.97
N ALA A 569 -7.48 7.83 3.72
CA ALA A 569 -7.83 6.98 4.85
C ALA A 569 -8.43 7.80 5.99
N LEU A 570 -9.44 7.25 6.67
CA LEU A 570 -10.21 7.93 7.72
C LEU A 570 -9.32 8.68 8.73
N PHE A 571 -8.34 7.97 9.31
CA PHE A 571 -7.39 8.49 10.30
C PHE A 571 -6.39 9.52 9.77
N SER A 572 -6.20 9.68 8.45
CA SER A 572 -5.21 10.62 7.92
C SER A 572 -5.51 12.02 8.42
N ALA A 573 -4.55 12.73 8.99
CA ALA A 573 -4.71 14.10 9.44
C ALA A 573 -5.12 15.04 8.28
N ARG A 574 -5.89 16.09 8.60
CA ARG A 574 -6.45 17.05 7.64
C ARG A 574 -6.01 18.48 7.94
N GLY A 575 -5.86 19.26 6.86
CA GLY A 575 -5.76 20.72 6.96
C GLY A 575 -7.06 21.39 7.45
N PRO A 576 -7.14 22.73 7.47
CA PRO A 576 -6.08 23.69 7.16
C PRO A 576 -4.83 23.54 8.05
N ASN A 577 -3.69 24.04 7.56
CA ASN A 577 -2.48 24.18 8.36
C ASN A 577 -2.67 25.31 9.38
N ILE A 578 -2.01 25.22 10.54
CA ILE A 578 -2.08 26.23 11.61
C ILE A 578 -0.71 26.87 11.84
N LYS A 579 -0.69 28.19 12.06
CA LYS A 579 0.55 28.96 12.33
C LYS A 579 0.88 29.12 13.83
N ASP A 580 -0.11 28.93 14.71
CA ASP A 580 0.00 29.18 16.15
C ASP A 580 -0.90 28.26 17.00
N TYR A 581 -0.68 28.27 18.31
CA TYR A 581 -1.45 27.51 19.30
C TYR A 581 -2.90 28.02 19.48
N SER A 582 -3.26 29.18 18.92
CA SER A 582 -4.64 29.66 18.84
C SER A 582 -5.40 29.09 17.63
N PHE A 583 -4.80 28.12 16.93
CA PHE A 583 -5.34 27.43 15.76
C PHE A 583 -5.69 28.37 14.60
N GLN A 584 -5.01 29.51 14.45
CA GLN A 584 -5.19 30.36 13.28
C GLN A 584 -4.63 29.69 12.02
N ASP A 585 -5.38 29.81 10.92
CA ASP A 585 -5.07 29.21 9.63
C ASP A 585 -3.86 29.89 8.96
N ALA A 586 -2.89 29.09 8.53
CA ALA A 586 -1.72 29.55 7.79
C ALA A 586 -1.97 29.64 6.28
N ASP A 587 -1.31 30.59 5.60
CA ASP A 587 -1.27 30.71 4.13
C ASP A 587 -0.34 29.66 3.48
N LEU A 588 -0.40 28.40 3.96
CA LEU A 588 0.43 27.28 3.54
C LEU A 588 -0.41 25.99 3.52
N LEU A 589 -0.59 25.39 2.35
CA LEU A 589 -1.37 24.15 2.22
C LEU A 589 -0.67 22.96 2.89
N LYS A 590 -1.42 22.17 3.66
CA LYS A 590 -1.02 20.86 4.18
C LYS A 590 -2.22 19.88 4.20
N PRO A 591 -2.01 18.55 4.06
CA PRO A 591 -0.73 17.90 3.75
C PRO A 591 -0.21 18.29 2.35
N ASP A 592 1.05 17.98 2.03
CA ASP A 592 1.61 18.31 0.71
C ASP A 592 1.16 17.32 -0.37
N ILE A 593 1.09 16.04 0.00
CA ILE A 593 0.91 14.90 -0.91
C ILE A 593 0.27 13.69 -0.20
N LEU A 594 -0.36 12.81 -0.97
CA LEU A 594 -1.00 11.57 -0.51
C LEU A 594 -0.22 10.33 -1.02
N ALA A 595 0.02 9.36 -0.15
CA ALA A 595 0.68 8.08 -0.52
C ALA A 595 0.07 6.88 0.24
N PRO A 596 0.28 5.62 -0.21
CA PRO A 596 -0.31 4.45 0.44
C PRO A 596 0.11 4.31 1.91
N GLY A 597 -0.85 4.24 2.83
CA GLY A 597 -0.60 4.21 4.27
C GLY A 597 -1.60 3.38 5.07
N SER A 598 -2.49 2.62 4.42
CA SER A 598 -3.44 1.73 5.10
C SER A 598 -3.21 0.26 4.72
N LEU A 599 -3.22 -0.63 5.71
CA LEU A 599 -3.00 -2.08 5.58
C LEU A 599 -1.75 -2.44 4.77
N ILE A 600 -0.62 -1.83 5.13
CA ILE A 600 0.66 -1.97 4.44
C ILE A 600 1.44 -3.16 5.03
N TRP A 601 1.72 -4.15 4.19
CA TRP A 601 2.60 -5.28 4.48
C TRP A 601 4.08 -4.87 4.38
N ALA A 602 4.83 -4.98 5.47
CA ALA A 602 6.28 -4.83 5.49
C ALA A 602 6.93 -5.70 6.60
N ALA A 603 8.24 -5.55 6.79
CA ALA A 603 8.99 -6.27 7.82
C ALA A 603 8.50 -5.91 9.23
N TRP A 604 8.68 -6.83 10.18
CA TRP A 604 8.47 -6.58 11.60
C TRP A 604 9.62 -7.16 12.41
N ALA A 605 9.95 -6.52 13.53
CA ALA A 605 10.89 -7.07 14.50
C ALA A 605 10.18 -8.19 15.30
N PRO A 606 10.71 -9.42 15.41
CA PRO A 606 10.05 -10.48 16.18
C PRO A 606 9.95 -10.17 17.69
N ASN A 607 10.85 -9.35 18.20
CA ASN A 607 10.82 -8.74 19.54
C ASN A 607 9.99 -7.44 19.60
N GLY A 608 9.44 -6.99 18.45
CA GLY A 608 8.58 -5.82 18.33
C GLY A 608 7.24 -6.03 19.03
N THR A 609 6.93 -5.15 19.97
CA THR A 609 5.80 -5.28 20.91
C THR A 609 4.81 -4.12 20.90
N ASP A 610 4.90 -3.19 19.93
CA ASP A 610 3.90 -2.14 19.71
C ASP A 610 2.52 -2.73 19.35
N GLU A 611 2.45 -3.49 18.26
CA GLU A 611 1.24 -4.17 17.83
C GLU A 611 1.16 -5.60 18.40
N ALA A 612 0.29 -5.79 19.40
CA ALA A 612 0.07 -7.05 20.11
C ALA A 612 -0.27 -8.24 19.19
N ASN A 613 -0.85 -7.99 18.01
CA ASN A 613 -1.15 -9.03 17.04
C ASN A 613 0.08 -9.54 16.25
N TYR A 614 1.22 -8.84 16.26
CA TYR A 614 2.44 -9.21 15.52
C TYR A 614 3.65 -9.60 16.38
N VAL A 615 3.52 -9.61 17.72
CA VAL A 615 4.58 -10.06 18.65
C VAL A 615 5.08 -11.46 18.28
N GLY A 616 6.37 -11.62 18.00
CA GLY A 616 6.98 -12.89 17.57
C GLY A 616 6.86 -13.20 16.08
N GLU A 617 6.28 -12.33 15.26
CA GLU A 617 6.16 -12.48 13.81
C GLU A 617 7.25 -11.67 13.07
N GLY A 618 7.66 -12.11 11.89
CA GLY A 618 8.65 -11.38 11.06
C GLY A 618 8.05 -10.34 10.10
N PHE A 619 6.71 -10.27 10.00
CA PHE A 619 6.00 -9.35 9.13
C PHE A 619 4.76 -8.81 9.83
N ALA A 620 4.38 -7.57 9.50
CA ALA A 620 3.19 -6.92 10.00
C ALA A 620 2.43 -6.23 8.87
N MET A 621 1.10 -6.19 9.00
CA MET A 621 0.22 -5.37 8.18
C MET A 621 -0.44 -4.31 9.07
N ILE A 622 0.03 -3.07 8.95
CA ILE A 622 -0.41 -1.94 9.79
C ILE A 622 -0.77 -0.72 8.93
N SER A 623 -1.42 0.25 9.57
CA SER A 623 -2.02 1.43 8.94
C SER A 623 -1.68 2.69 9.74
N GLY A 624 -1.16 3.71 9.06
CA GLY A 624 -0.78 5.03 9.60
C GLY A 624 -0.15 5.93 8.54
N THR A 625 -0.15 7.25 8.74
CA THR A 625 0.67 8.18 7.94
C THR A 625 2.16 7.89 8.04
N SER A 626 2.58 7.25 9.14
CA SER A 626 3.87 6.59 9.34
C SER A 626 4.26 5.58 8.25
N MET A 627 3.30 4.94 7.59
CA MET A 627 3.54 4.04 6.45
C MET A 627 3.51 4.78 5.11
N ALA A 628 2.88 5.96 5.05
CA ALA A 628 2.82 6.79 3.84
C ALA A 628 4.11 7.59 3.62
N ALA A 629 4.70 8.16 4.68
CA ALA A 629 6.00 8.85 4.63
C ALA A 629 7.13 8.03 3.96
N PRO A 630 7.37 6.75 4.32
CA PRO A 630 8.45 5.96 3.71
C PRO A 630 8.19 5.58 2.25
N HIS A 631 6.93 5.55 1.78
CA HIS A 631 6.67 5.49 0.34
C HIS A 631 7.26 6.72 -0.35
N ILE A 632 6.99 7.93 0.17
CA ILE A 632 7.53 9.18 -0.38
C ILE A 632 9.06 9.25 -0.25
N ALA A 633 9.65 8.86 0.88
CA ALA A 633 11.10 8.81 1.04
C ALA A 633 11.78 7.87 0.02
N GLY A 634 11.22 6.68 -0.19
CA GLY A 634 11.72 5.74 -1.20
C GLY A 634 11.50 6.21 -2.65
N ILE A 635 10.38 6.87 -2.96
CA ILE A 635 10.16 7.47 -4.29
C ILE A 635 11.13 8.65 -4.51
N ALA A 636 11.34 9.49 -3.50
CA ALA A 636 12.30 10.59 -3.54
C ALA A 636 13.74 10.09 -3.77
N ALA A 637 14.09 8.90 -3.29
CA ALA A 637 15.38 8.28 -3.61
C ALA A 637 15.52 7.95 -5.11
N LEU A 638 14.46 7.50 -5.78
CA LEU A 638 14.46 7.29 -7.23
C LEU A 638 14.57 8.62 -7.99
N VAL A 639 13.92 9.68 -7.51
CA VAL A 639 14.03 11.04 -8.08
C VAL A 639 15.45 11.59 -7.90
N LYS A 640 16.04 11.49 -6.69
CA LYS A 640 17.42 11.91 -6.40
C LYS A 640 18.45 11.09 -7.19
N GLN A 641 18.21 9.80 -7.40
CA GLN A 641 19.07 8.96 -8.26
C GLN A 641 19.07 9.43 -9.72
N LYS A 642 17.90 9.79 -10.28
CA LYS A 642 17.82 10.35 -11.64
C LYS A 642 18.39 11.78 -11.71
N HIS A 643 18.23 12.56 -10.64
CA HIS A 643 18.58 13.99 -10.58
C HIS A 643 19.45 14.32 -9.34
N PRO A 644 20.74 13.92 -9.29
CA PRO A 644 21.57 14.03 -8.07
C PRO A 644 21.74 15.46 -7.53
N HIS A 645 21.70 16.46 -8.41
CA HIS A 645 21.91 17.86 -8.07
C HIS A 645 20.62 18.63 -7.71
N TRP A 646 19.44 18.00 -7.75
CA TRP A 646 18.21 18.68 -7.32
C TRP A 646 18.21 18.95 -5.81
N SER A 647 17.66 20.11 -5.46
CA SER A 647 17.37 20.52 -4.09
C SER A 647 16.23 19.69 -3.48
N PRO A 648 16.07 19.69 -2.14
CA PRO A 648 14.86 19.17 -1.49
C PRO A 648 13.57 19.79 -2.03
N ALA A 649 13.56 21.09 -2.34
CA ALA A 649 12.41 21.80 -2.87
C ALA A 649 12.04 21.33 -4.29
N ALA A 650 13.02 21.16 -5.19
CA ALA A 650 12.79 20.64 -6.53
C ALA A 650 12.27 19.19 -6.51
N ILE A 651 12.77 18.34 -5.61
CA ILE A 651 12.28 16.95 -5.41
C ILE A 651 10.84 16.96 -4.87
N LYS A 652 10.58 17.75 -3.82
CA LYS A 652 9.22 17.98 -3.28
C LYS A 652 8.28 18.47 -4.39
N SER A 653 8.76 19.38 -5.22
CA SER A 653 8.00 19.96 -6.33
C SER A 653 7.62 18.92 -7.36
N ALA A 654 8.57 18.13 -7.87
CA ALA A 654 8.32 17.10 -8.86
C ALA A 654 7.31 16.04 -8.38
N LEU A 655 7.34 15.69 -7.08
CA LEU A 655 6.37 14.80 -6.45
C LEU A 655 4.96 15.44 -6.40
N MET A 656 4.87 16.70 -5.98
CA MET A 656 3.59 17.42 -5.84
C MET A 656 2.94 17.76 -7.19
N THR A 657 3.66 18.41 -8.10
CA THR A 657 3.08 18.95 -9.35
C THR A 657 2.55 17.88 -10.30
N THR A 658 3.10 16.66 -10.20
CA THR A 658 2.76 15.51 -11.05
C THR A 658 1.75 14.53 -10.40
N SER A 659 1.33 14.81 -9.16
CA SER A 659 0.37 13.98 -8.43
C SER A 659 -1.03 13.97 -9.07
N THR A 660 -1.73 12.84 -8.97
CA THR A 660 -3.08 12.65 -9.53
C THR A 660 -4.18 12.95 -8.51
N THR A 661 -5.26 13.57 -8.97
CA THR A 661 -6.50 13.77 -8.22
C THR A 661 -7.59 12.77 -8.60
N LEU A 662 -7.23 11.68 -9.29
CA LEU A 662 -8.14 10.64 -9.77
C LEU A 662 -7.85 9.25 -9.17
N ASP A 663 -8.90 8.44 -9.01
CA ASP A 663 -8.85 7.01 -8.70
C ASP A 663 -8.54 6.13 -9.94
N ARG A 664 -8.37 4.82 -9.74
CA ARG A 664 -8.14 3.83 -10.82
C ARG A 664 -9.37 3.55 -11.69
N ALA A 665 -10.45 4.32 -11.53
CA ALA A 665 -11.59 4.40 -12.45
C ALA A 665 -11.70 5.81 -13.09
N GLU A 666 -10.66 6.64 -12.99
CA GLU A 666 -10.55 8.01 -13.52
C GLU A 666 -11.53 9.03 -12.91
N ARG A 667 -12.06 8.74 -11.71
CA ARG A 667 -12.99 9.61 -10.97
C ARG A 667 -12.26 10.40 -9.89
N PRO A 668 -12.76 11.58 -9.46
CA PRO A 668 -12.14 12.35 -8.39
C PRO A 668 -11.91 11.54 -7.11
N LEU A 669 -10.74 11.67 -6.50
CA LEU A 669 -10.39 11.00 -5.23
C LEU A 669 -11.47 11.25 -4.16
N GLN A 670 -11.69 10.23 -3.34
CA GLN A 670 -12.64 10.28 -2.22
C GLN A 670 -11.90 10.22 -0.89
N ALA A 671 -12.40 10.96 0.10
CA ALA A 671 -11.97 10.95 1.47
C ALA A 671 -12.95 10.16 2.34
N GLN A 672 -12.42 9.36 3.27
CA GLN A 672 -13.22 8.67 4.29
C GLN A 672 -13.50 9.61 5.47
N ILE A 673 -14.76 9.63 5.92
CA ILE A 673 -15.27 10.40 7.06
C ILE A 673 -16.23 9.55 7.91
N TYR A 674 -16.53 9.99 9.14
CA TYR A 674 -17.62 9.43 9.94
C TYR A 674 -18.98 9.90 9.42
N SER A 675 -19.94 8.98 9.34
CA SER A 675 -21.38 9.25 9.17
C SER A 675 -22.06 9.36 10.54
N GLY A 676 -23.29 9.89 10.58
CA GLY A 676 -24.13 9.99 11.79
C GLY A 676 -24.64 8.65 12.36
N SER A 677 -24.05 7.54 11.95
CA SER A 677 -24.28 6.18 12.46
C SER A 677 -22.95 5.46 12.76
N ASP A 678 -21.87 6.21 12.95
CA ASP A 678 -20.47 5.77 13.11
C ASP A 678 -19.91 4.89 11.96
N THR A 679 -20.68 4.72 10.88
CA THR A 679 -20.24 4.08 9.64
C THR A 679 -19.34 5.00 8.81
N VAL A 680 -18.39 4.41 8.08
CA VAL A 680 -17.47 5.16 7.21
C VAL A 680 -18.17 5.56 5.90
N ALA A 681 -18.39 6.86 5.72
CA ALA A 681 -18.87 7.43 4.46
C ALA A 681 -17.71 7.90 3.58
N LEU A 682 -18.01 8.13 2.29
CA LEU A 682 -17.08 8.69 1.31
C LEU A 682 -17.61 10.04 0.81
N VAL A 683 -16.72 11.03 0.75
CA VAL A 683 -16.97 12.37 0.19
C VAL A 683 -15.84 12.76 -0.77
N PRO A 684 -16.06 13.69 -1.72
CA PRO A 684 -14.98 14.18 -2.59
C PRO A 684 -13.81 14.75 -1.77
N ALA A 685 -12.59 14.29 -2.06
CA ALA A 685 -11.40 14.74 -1.35
C ALA A 685 -11.00 16.16 -1.76
N THR A 686 -10.75 17.02 -0.77
CA THR A 686 -10.24 18.38 -0.94
C THR A 686 -8.70 18.41 -0.89
N PRO A 687 -8.06 19.52 -1.27
CA PRO A 687 -6.65 19.75 -1.00
C PRO A 687 -6.25 19.67 0.50
N PHE A 688 -7.17 19.85 1.45
CA PHE A 688 -6.86 19.63 2.88
C PHE A 688 -6.87 18.14 3.28
N ASP A 689 -7.40 17.25 2.44
CA ASP A 689 -7.37 15.80 2.63
C ASP A 689 -6.16 15.14 1.95
N CYS A 690 -5.78 15.64 0.76
CA CYS A 690 -4.80 14.97 -0.10
C CYS A 690 -3.66 15.87 -0.60
N GLY A 691 -3.65 17.17 -0.26
CA GLY A 691 -2.65 18.12 -0.74
C GLY A 691 -2.70 18.28 -2.25
N SER A 692 -1.58 17.97 -2.89
CA SER A 692 -1.47 17.93 -4.36
C SER A 692 -2.09 16.67 -4.98
N GLY A 693 -2.60 15.73 -4.18
CA GLY A 693 -3.19 14.46 -4.64
C GLY A 693 -2.26 13.28 -4.40
N HIS A 694 -2.59 12.14 -5.00
CA HIS A 694 -1.82 10.91 -4.86
C HIS A 694 -0.55 10.91 -5.72
N VAL A 695 0.57 10.51 -5.11
CA VAL A 695 1.88 10.48 -5.77
C VAL A 695 1.87 9.64 -7.05
N SER A 696 2.59 10.15 -8.07
CA SER A 696 2.78 9.51 -9.38
C SER A 696 4.27 9.33 -9.68
N PRO A 697 4.92 8.25 -9.20
CA PRO A 697 6.37 8.10 -9.24
C PRO A 697 6.98 8.19 -10.64
N ARG A 698 6.29 7.67 -11.66
CA ARG A 698 6.73 7.74 -13.07
C ARG A 698 6.75 9.18 -13.60
N ALA A 699 5.80 10.01 -13.19
CA ALA A 699 5.74 11.40 -13.63
C ALA A 699 6.69 12.28 -12.81
N ALA A 700 6.89 12.01 -11.52
CA ALA A 700 7.86 12.71 -10.69
C ALA A 700 9.32 12.55 -11.15
N LEU A 701 9.65 11.53 -11.93
CA LEU A 701 10.95 11.43 -12.60
C LEU A 701 11.14 12.46 -13.73
N ASP A 702 10.06 12.97 -14.33
CA ASP A 702 10.11 13.92 -15.47
C ASP A 702 8.93 14.91 -15.37
N PRO A 703 9.01 15.92 -14.49
CA PRO A 703 7.89 16.80 -14.20
C PRO A 703 7.70 17.93 -15.22
N GLY A 704 8.65 18.11 -16.15
CA GLY A 704 8.74 19.30 -17.01
C GLY A 704 9.26 20.53 -16.26
N LEU A 705 8.47 21.03 -15.29
CA LEU A 705 8.83 22.19 -14.46
C LEU A 705 8.90 21.84 -12.97
N VAL A 706 9.80 22.51 -12.26
CA VAL A 706 9.84 22.52 -10.78
C VAL A 706 9.74 23.94 -10.23
N PHE A 707 9.24 24.01 -9.00
CA PHE A 707 9.25 25.19 -8.13
C PHE A 707 10.37 24.97 -7.12
N ASP A 708 11.46 25.69 -7.25
CA ASP A 708 12.61 25.61 -6.34
C ASP A 708 12.53 26.69 -5.26
N ALA A 709 13.11 26.42 -4.09
CA ALA A 709 13.12 27.30 -2.93
C ALA A 709 14.33 27.00 -2.03
N GLY A 710 15.05 28.05 -1.63
CA GLY A 710 16.21 27.97 -0.76
C GLY A 710 15.92 28.36 0.70
N TYR A 711 16.98 28.37 1.50
CA TYR A 711 16.91 28.78 2.92
C TYR A 711 16.38 30.22 3.09
N GLU A 712 16.77 31.14 2.21
CA GLU A 712 16.29 32.54 2.26
C GLU A 712 14.80 32.66 1.93
N ASP A 713 14.22 31.82 1.05
CA ASP A 713 12.78 31.78 0.81
C ASP A 713 12.00 31.35 2.06
N TYR A 714 12.54 30.36 2.79
CA TYR A 714 11.94 29.90 4.05
C TYR A 714 12.09 30.92 5.18
N LEU A 715 13.23 31.61 5.27
CA LEU A 715 13.43 32.72 6.19
C LEU A 715 12.47 33.89 5.86
N GLY A 716 12.35 34.23 4.58
CA GLY A 716 11.41 35.23 4.07
C GLY A 716 9.96 34.87 4.38
N PHE A 717 9.56 33.60 4.24
CA PHE A 717 8.23 33.13 4.65
C PHE A 717 7.98 33.37 6.14
N LEU A 718 8.91 32.98 7.01
CA LEU A 718 8.80 33.21 8.47
C LEU A 718 8.70 34.72 8.77
N CYS A 719 9.63 35.50 8.25
CA CYS A 719 9.72 36.96 8.44
C CYS A 719 8.53 37.76 7.88
N THR A 720 7.69 37.14 7.04
CA THR A 720 6.50 37.77 6.46
C THR A 720 5.20 37.23 7.05
N THR A 721 5.22 36.13 7.82
CA THR A 721 4.00 35.47 8.34
C THR A 721 3.38 36.29 9.49
N PRO A 722 2.12 36.77 9.37
CA PRO A 722 1.51 37.63 10.39
C PRO A 722 1.37 36.95 11.75
N GLY A 723 2.10 37.46 12.74
CA GLY A 723 2.06 37.01 14.14
C GLY A 723 3.31 36.29 14.66
N ILE A 724 4.30 36.02 13.80
CA ILE A 724 5.63 35.56 14.24
C ILE A 724 6.47 36.79 14.67
N ASP A 725 7.22 36.68 15.76
CA ASP A 725 8.15 37.72 16.20
C ASP A 725 9.50 37.60 15.47
N ALA A 726 9.97 38.70 14.86
CA ALA A 726 11.27 38.76 14.20
C ALA A 726 12.46 38.50 15.15
N GLN A 727 12.29 38.77 16.46
CA GLN A 727 13.29 38.43 17.47
C GLN A 727 13.25 36.93 17.84
N GLU A 728 12.09 36.26 17.77
CA GLU A 728 11.98 34.79 17.90
C GLU A 728 12.68 34.11 16.72
N ILE A 729 12.48 34.61 15.48
CA ILE A 729 13.19 34.16 14.28
C ILE A 729 14.70 34.36 14.43
N LYS A 730 15.14 35.56 14.86
CA LYS A 730 16.57 35.86 15.07
C LYS A 730 17.20 34.95 16.14
N ASN A 731 16.47 34.63 17.21
CA ASN A 731 16.95 33.72 18.26
C ASN A 731 17.12 32.28 17.76
N HIS A 732 16.19 31.77 16.94
CA HIS A 732 16.24 30.39 16.45
C HIS A 732 17.11 30.18 15.22
N MET A 733 17.23 31.18 14.35
CA MET A 733 17.90 31.06 13.04
C MET A 733 19.26 31.78 12.97
N ASN A 734 19.60 32.61 13.98
CA ASN A 734 20.77 33.51 13.99
C ASN A 734 20.83 34.50 12.80
N SER A 735 19.74 34.66 12.05
CA SER A 735 19.58 35.59 10.94
C SER A 735 18.48 36.62 11.25
N PRO A 736 18.70 37.92 11.01
CA PRO A 736 17.65 38.94 11.08
C PRO A 736 16.71 38.88 9.87
N CYS A 737 15.50 39.41 10.02
CA CYS A 737 14.51 39.52 8.96
C CYS A 737 14.80 40.63 7.94
N ASN A 738 15.93 40.51 7.24
CA ASN A 738 16.36 41.45 6.20
C ASN A 738 15.74 41.15 4.82
N TYR A 739 15.19 39.94 4.63
CA TYR A 739 14.50 39.51 3.42
C TYR A 739 13.04 39.19 3.74
N THR A 740 12.11 39.60 2.86
CA THR A 740 10.67 39.35 3.01
C THR A 740 10.04 39.02 1.67
N LEU A 741 8.94 38.27 1.67
CA LEU A 741 8.21 37.84 0.47
C LEU A 741 7.02 38.77 0.13
N GLY A 742 6.83 39.85 0.89
CA GLY A 742 5.64 40.71 0.85
C GLY A 742 4.36 40.07 1.41
N HIS A 743 4.14 38.77 1.17
CA HIS A 743 3.14 37.95 1.83
C HIS A 743 3.60 36.48 1.92
N PRO A 744 3.34 35.69 3.00
CA PRO A 744 3.76 34.28 3.10
C PRO A 744 3.26 33.40 1.96
N SER A 745 2.09 33.69 1.39
CA SER A 745 1.56 32.98 0.21
C SER A 745 2.44 33.10 -1.05
N ASN A 746 3.41 34.03 -1.10
CA ASN A 746 4.38 34.17 -2.18
C ASN A 746 5.57 33.18 -2.07
N LEU A 747 5.68 32.40 -1.00
CA LEU A 747 6.65 31.30 -0.92
C LEU A 747 6.52 30.40 -2.16
N ASN A 748 7.63 30.09 -2.82
CA ASN A 748 7.65 29.39 -4.10
C ASN A 748 7.40 27.87 -3.97
N THR A 749 6.28 27.50 -3.33
CA THR A 749 5.78 26.13 -3.19
C THR A 749 4.75 25.83 -4.30
N PRO A 750 4.65 24.58 -4.81
CA PRO A 750 3.67 24.16 -5.83
C PRO A 750 2.23 24.04 -5.27
N SER A 751 1.81 24.99 -4.44
CA SER A 751 0.44 25.15 -3.94
C SER A 751 0.19 26.64 -3.68
N ILE A 752 -1.07 27.06 -3.66
CA ILE A 752 -1.46 28.40 -3.20
C ILE A 752 -2.52 28.24 -2.12
N ALA A 753 -2.25 28.79 -0.94
CA ALA A 753 -3.20 28.91 0.14
C ALA A 753 -3.31 30.38 0.55
N ILE A 754 -4.53 30.88 0.68
CA ILE A 754 -4.82 32.20 1.26
C ILE A 754 -5.92 32.03 2.32
N SER A 755 -5.53 32.02 3.59
CA SER A 755 -6.49 31.76 4.68
C SER A 755 -7.44 32.94 4.93
N HIS A 756 -6.99 34.16 4.59
CA HIS A 756 -7.79 35.38 4.72
C HIS A 756 -7.66 36.25 3.44
N LEU A 757 -8.56 36.05 2.47
CA LEU A 757 -8.62 36.81 1.22
C LEU A 757 -9.67 37.93 1.33
N VAL A 758 -9.22 39.19 1.33
CA VAL A 758 -10.07 40.39 1.27
C VAL A 758 -9.90 41.05 -0.09
N GLY A 759 -11.00 41.30 -0.81
CA GLY A 759 -10.96 41.96 -2.13
C GLY A 759 -10.20 41.14 -3.18
N THR A 760 -9.01 41.59 -3.56
CA THR A 760 -8.17 41.01 -4.62
C THR A 760 -6.73 40.85 -4.13
N LYS A 761 -6.08 39.73 -4.46
CA LYS A 761 -4.71 39.42 -4.07
C LYS A 761 -3.99 38.67 -5.19
N THR A 762 -2.82 39.15 -5.56
CA THR A 762 -1.96 38.52 -6.58
C THR A 762 -0.81 37.79 -5.89
N VAL A 763 -0.51 36.59 -6.38
CA VAL A 763 0.55 35.72 -5.88
C VAL A 763 1.48 35.36 -7.03
N THR A 764 2.78 35.61 -6.89
CA THR A 764 3.80 35.25 -7.90
C THR A 764 4.36 33.86 -7.64
N ARG A 765 4.76 33.17 -8.71
CA ARG A 765 5.49 31.89 -8.68
C ARG A 765 6.58 31.86 -9.75
N THR A 766 7.70 31.24 -9.42
CA THR A 766 8.87 31.08 -10.29
C THR A 766 9.08 29.61 -10.60
N VAL A 767 9.02 29.25 -11.88
CA VAL A 767 9.20 27.86 -12.32
C VAL A 767 10.44 27.71 -13.18
N THR A 768 11.21 26.65 -12.94
CA THR A 768 12.40 26.29 -13.71
C THR A 768 12.12 25.05 -14.55
N ASN A 769 12.43 25.11 -15.84
CA ASN A 769 12.31 23.94 -16.73
C ASN A 769 13.49 22.99 -16.52
N VAL A 770 13.18 21.74 -16.15
CA VAL A 770 14.16 20.67 -15.90
C VAL A 770 14.14 19.59 -17.00
N ALA A 771 13.34 19.78 -18.04
CA ALA A 771 13.24 18.93 -19.21
C ALA A 771 13.77 19.65 -20.47
N GLN A 772 13.31 19.25 -21.66
CA GLN A 772 13.66 19.88 -22.94
C GLN A 772 12.89 21.21 -23.15
N GLU A 773 13.26 22.01 -24.17
CA GLU A 773 12.50 23.24 -24.50
C GLU A 773 11.03 22.89 -24.80
N GLU A 774 10.12 23.63 -24.17
CA GLU A 774 8.68 23.35 -24.21
C GLU A 774 7.85 24.62 -23.93
N THR A 775 6.66 24.67 -24.55
CA THR A 775 5.69 25.74 -24.34
C THR A 775 4.55 25.23 -23.47
N TYR A 776 4.29 25.92 -22.37
CA TYR A 776 3.25 25.62 -21.40
C TYR A 776 2.09 26.60 -21.55
N VAL A 777 0.88 26.09 -21.75
CA VAL A 777 -0.37 26.86 -21.64
C VAL A 777 -0.84 26.81 -20.20
N ILE A 778 -1.09 27.96 -19.58
CA ILE A 778 -1.55 28.08 -18.20
C ILE A 778 -3.07 28.19 -18.21
N THR A 779 -3.75 27.30 -17.49
CA THR A 779 -5.20 27.37 -17.26
C THR A 779 -5.50 27.30 -15.77
N ALA A 780 -6.65 27.85 -15.36
CA ALA A 780 -7.04 27.88 -13.96
C ALA A 780 -8.55 27.61 -13.78
N ARG A 781 -8.92 27.01 -12.65
CA ARG A 781 -10.31 26.79 -12.25
C ARG A 781 -10.47 26.95 -10.74
N MET A 782 -11.57 27.54 -10.29
CA MET A 782 -11.85 27.83 -8.87
C MET A 782 -13.36 27.77 -8.63
N ALA A 783 -13.77 27.44 -7.40
CA ALA A 783 -15.17 27.48 -7.00
C ALA A 783 -15.76 28.92 -7.13
N PRO A 784 -17.04 29.10 -7.54
CA PRO A 784 -17.54 30.39 -8.06
C PRO A 784 -17.44 31.61 -7.12
N ALA A 785 -17.31 31.40 -5.81
CA ALA A 785 -17.18 32.47 -4.82
C ALA A 785 -15.83 33.22 -4.89
N VAL A 786 -14.81 32.66 -5.54
CA VAL A 786 -13.51 33.29 -5.78
C VAL A 786 -13.15 33.19 -7.26
N ALA A 787 -12.90 34.33 -7.91
CA ALA A 787 -12.33 34.37 -9.25
C ALA A 787 -10.85 33.96 -9.22
N ILE A 788 -10.38 33.30 -10.27
CA ILE A 788 -8.96 33.00 -10.49
C ILE A 788 -8.54 33.42 -11.90
N GLU A 789 -7.42 34.14 -11.99
CA GLU A 789 -6.84 34.64 -13.23
C GLU A 789 -5.32 34.40 -13.22
N THR A 790 -4.71 34.18 -14.37
CA THR A 790 -3.28 33.83 -14.48
C THR A 790 -2.58 34.62 -15.59
N SER A 791 -1.38 35.13 -15.32
CA SER A 791 -0.59 35.88 -16.30
C SER A 791 0.88 35.47 -16.30
N PRO A 792 1.54 35.22 -17.45
CA PRO A 792 0.96 35.19 -18.80
C PRO A 792 0.06 33.95 -19.02
N PRO A 793 -0.82 33.93 -20.03
CA PRO A 793 -1.66 32.77 -20.35
C PRO A 793 -0.85 31.59 -20.94
N ALA A 794 0.35 31.83 -21.45
CA ALA A 794 1.27 30.80 -21.91
C ALA A 794 2.72 31.28 -21.82
N MET A 795 3.66 30.33 -21.72
CA MET A 795 5.09 30.63 -21.71
C MET A 795 5.95 29.48 -22.26
N THR A 796 6.97 29.82 -23.03
CA THR A 796 8.05 28.91 -23.45
C THR A 796 9.24 29.06 -22.52
N LEU A 797 9.86 27.94 -22.15
CA LEU A 797 11.07 27.88 -21.31
C LEU A 797 12.10 26.94 -21.94
N ARG A 798 13.36 27.36 -21.98
CA ARG A 798 14.52 26.52 -22.32
C ARG A 798 14.92 25.59 -21.16
N PRO A 799 15.65 24.49 -21.41
CA PRO A 799 16.25 23.68 -20.35
C PRO A 799 17.07 24.56 -19.39
N GLY A 800 16.86 24.42 -18.09
CA GLY A 800 17.51 25.21 -17.06
C GLY A 800 17.03 26.67 -16.93
N ALA A 801 16.14 27.15 -17.80
CA ALA A 801 15.61 28.51 -17.70
C ALA A 801 14.48 28.59 -16.66
N SER A 802 14.51 29.65 -15.85
CA SER A 802 13.43 30.01 -14.93
C SER A 802 12.53 31.09 -15.54
N ARG A 803 11.25 31.10 -15.16
CA ARG A 803 10.30 32.14 -15.56
C ARG A 803 9.20 32.33 -14.51
N GLU A 804 8.76 33.57 -14.35
CA GLU A 804 7.66 33.92 -13.45
C GLU A 804 6.30 33.85 -14.16
N PHE A 805 5.28 33.51 -13.36
CA PHE A 805 3.87 33.79 -13.66
C PHE A 805 3.16 34.20 -12.36
N SER A 806 2.06 34.93 -12.49
CA SER A 806 1.22 35.36 -11.38
C SER A 806 -0.16 34.73 -11.42
N VAL A 807 -0.75 34.57 -10.24
CA VAL A 807 -2.10 34.08 -10.00
C VAL A 807 -2.85 35.12 -9.18
N THR A 808 -3.92 35.68 -9.73
CA THR A 808 -4.77 36.68 -9.08
C THR A 808 -6.04 36.02 -8.59
N LEU A 809 -6.35 36.19 -7.30
CA LEU A 809 -7.58 35.73 -6.66
C LEU A 809 -8.43 36.93 -6.23
N THR A 810 -9.71 36.93 -6.58
CA THR A 810 -10.67 37.99 -6.25
C THR A 810 -11.93 37.42 -5.64
N VAL A 811 -12.34 37.92 -4.46
CA VAL A 811 -13.61 37.55 -3.82
C VAL A 811 -14.79 38.02 -4.68
N ARG A 812 -15.67 37.09 -5.07
CA ARG A 812 -16.96 37.38 -5.72
C ARG A 812 -18.12 37.31 -4.72
N SER A 813 -18.07 36.38 -3.76
CA SER A 813 -19.02 36.28 -2.66
C SER A 813 -18.37 35.68 -1.42
N VAL A 814 -18.89 36.03 -0.25
CA VAL A 814 -18.34 35.61 1.06
C VAL A 814 -19.18 34.47 1.61
N THR A 815 -18.67 33.24 1.47
CA THR A 815 -19.33 32.01 1.93
C THR A 815 -18.92 31.61 3.36
N ARG A 816 -17.93 32.28 3.95
CA ARG A 816 -17.24 31.88 5.21
C ARG A 816 -16.72 30.43 5.19
N SER A 817 -16.37 29.94 4.01
CA SER A 817 -15.84 28.60 3.76
C SER A 817 -14.73 28.66 2.72
N TYR A 818 -13.86 27.65 2.72
CA TYR A 818 -12.80 27.55 1.72
C TYR A 818 -13.36 27.25 0.33
N SER A 819 -13.01 28.10 -0.63
CA SER A 819 -13.14 27.83 -2.06
C SER A 819 -11.90 27.06 -2.53
N PHE A 820 -12.15 26.01 -3.33
CA PHE A 820 -11.13 25.11 -3.85
C PHE A 820 -10.98 25.24 -5.36
N GLY A 821 -9.75 25.07 -5.85
CA GLY A 821 -9.41 25.20 -7.25
C GLY A 821 -8.03 24.68 -7.57
N GLU A 822 -7.55 24.96 -8.77
CA GLU A 822 -6.19 24.66 -9.22
C GLU A 822 -5.75 25.56 -10.38
N VAL A 823 -4.43 25.67 -10.55
CA VAL A 823 -3.79 26.10 -11.79
C VAL A 823 -3.13 24.86 -12.42
N LEU A 824 -3.23 24.72 -13.74
CA LEU A 824 -2.62 23.67 -14.53
C LEU A 824 -1.80 24.28 -15.66
N LEU A 825 -0.50 24.04 -15.64
CA LEU A 825 0.38 24.34 -16.77
C LEU A 825 0.48 23.07 -17.63
N LYS A 826 -0.09 23.10 -18.83
CA LYS A 826 -0.07 21.98 -19.79
C LYS A 826 1.00 22.25 -20.85
N GLY A 827 2.06 21.45 -20.82
CA GLY A 827 3.16 21.52 -21.78
C GLY A 827 2.81 20.90 -23.14
N SER A 828 3.37 21.46 -24.21
CA SER A 828 3.15 21.02 -25.60
C SER A 828 3.69 19.62 -25.92
N ARG A 829 4.55 19.06 -25.06
CA ARG A 829 5.13 17.71 -25.16
C ARG A 829 4.45 16.69 -24.24
N GLY A 830 3.46 17.13 -23.46
CA GLY A 830 2.62 16.28 -22.62
C GLY A 830 2.83 16.43 -21.11
N HIS A 831 3.79 17.25 -20.66
CA HIS A 831 3.96 17.54 -19.23
C HIS A 831 2.72 18.23 -18.65
N LYS A 832 2.42 17.93 -17.39
CA LYS A 832 1.29 18.49 -16.64
C LYS A 832 1.78 18.88 -15.26
N VAL A 833 1.83 20.18 -15.01
CA VAL A 833 2.32 20.77 -13.76
C VAL A 833 1.11 21.39 -13.07
N ARG A 834 0.59 20.70 -12.06
CA ARG A 834 -0.66 21.08 -11.38
C ARG A 834 -0.38 21.69 -10.01
N ILE A 835 -1.16 22.70 -9.64
CA ILE A 835 -1.01 23.50 -8.41
C ILE A 835 -2.39 23.57 -7.74
N PRO A 836 -2.64 22.90 -6.60
CA PRO A 836 -3.87 23.12 -5.83
C PRO A 836 -3.93 24.57 -5.32
N VAL A 837 -5.12 25.17 -5.39
CA VAL A 837 -5.42 26.51 -4.90
C VAL A 837 -6.54 26.45 -3.87
N VAL A 838 -6.34 27.07 -2.70
CA VAL A 838 -7.36 27.21 -1.65
C VAL A 838 -7.43 28.66 -1.18
N ALA A 839 -8.64 29.20 -1.03
CA ALA A 839 -8.83 30.55 -0.49
C ALA A 839 -10.16 30.67 0.28
N MET A 840 -10.17 31.35 1.42
CA MET A 840 -11.41 31.79 2.08
C MET A 840 -11.61 33.29 1.86
N GLY A 841 -12.74 33.64 1.25
CA GLY A 841 -13.12 35.04 1.00
C GLY A 841 -13.78 35.69 2.22
N TYR A 842 -13.35 36.91 2.53
CA TYR A 842 -13.85 37.76 3.61
C TYR A 842 -14.39 39.09 3.06
N ASN A 843 -15.21 39.77 3.87
CA ASN A 843 -15.66 41.14 3.58
C ASN A 843 -14.48 42.12 3.61
N ARG A 844 -14.68 43.30 3.00
CA ARG A 844 -13.83 44.48 3.24
C ARG A 844 -14.21 45.16 4.55
#